data_AF-A0A942TLZ5-F1
#
_entry.id   AF-A0A942TLZ5-F1
#
_cell.length_a   1.000
_cell.length_b   1.000
_cell.length_c   1.000
_cell.angle_alpha   90.00
_cell.angle_beta   90.00
_cell.angle_gamma   90.00
#
_symmetry.space_group_name_H-M   'P 1'
#
loop_
_entity.id
_entity.type
_entity.pdbx_description
1 polymer ?
#
loop_
_entity_poly.entity_id
_entity_poly.type
_entity_poly.pdbx_seq_one_letter_code
_entity_poly.pdbx_strand_id
1 'polypeptide(L)'
;MYKRIIVVVSVALFTLLALLAAIITDLNDRDFPQAIRSESRLNISFNKSGLSITEAFSKLEELDTSLKLGLVKIAPDLASEGDGQIFATLNDEGLPDELTWFSGDDTVKIVGKNRLANSYPDGLYLVTGNTARLNEFADTLKDAGVEVSRRDASILDSLVFVMQERGFTTVIIASLALISSLALFWLSVRARGRALRVLGGSPTMRIQMQDITEFGEALFVSAGTVAMVAAIYVVFFHGWMYVSTFLKVLISLQVVVIAISILAALIMSASAWPSAIMLATRQPAVKSLRSLAIVIQALTFVLVVASAAPAWSAYKHSSAKATEMAQWKRLADQVSIVFATDNDEMDRMEPMIGEMVKDAESIEAVALSYTYTKEMRPSVDFGEYSAVSFVNQRWLDLVTMGAKQPVVTPVSYHNILENLVHEIQEEIDILSREGHPENLFEQLQFLQPVEGSRLPVAQGGGGESLHFGDDVLFTVVPSLYDTFNDSTLTSMISSDNIVFTGVTATQQLLERHSLDVHALRDRGIKGELEVVYIAEEAILQAQFAAYLVWLQHLSLIALSVAFSVATAISALITATLQAKRDFPLRLAGRSWMRILQSRVTKELLVGILLVIIVVMLQRPNAIGIVLVTAAYGLLIVPLSHLFAVHWCFNGVSKRRI
;
A
#
# COMPACT_ATOMS: atom_id res chain seq x y z
N MET A 1 32.19 -12.35 -24.18
CA MET A 1 30.74 -12.34 -24.47
C MET A 1 29.91 -12.77 -23.26
N TYR A 2 30.09 -13.97 -22.69
CA TYR A 2 29.29 -14.45 -21.55
C TYR A 2 29.45 -13.61 -20.25
N LYS A 3 30.66 -13.15 -19.92
CA LYS A 3 30.88 -12.20 -18.80
C LYS A 3 30.09 -10.89 -19.00
N ARG A 4 29.89 -10.43 -20.24
CA ARG A 4 29.08 -9.24 -20.54
C ARG A 4 27.59 -9.48 -20.29
N ILE A 5 27.05 -10.65 -20.64
CA ILE A 5 25.65 -11.00 -20.35
C ILE A 5 25.41 -11.01 -18.85
N ILE A 6 26.34 -11.59 -18.08
CA ILE A 6 26.24 -11.59 -16.61
C ILE A 6 26.28 -10.18 -16.06
N VAL A 7 27.25 -9.37 -16.47
CA VAL A 7 27.34 -7.97 -16.04
C VAL A 7 26.07 -7.20 -16.35
N VAL A 8 25.47 -7.36 -17.55
CA VAL A 8 24.22 -6.67 -17.93
C VAL A 8 23.05 -7.10 -17.06
N VAL A 9 22.86 -8.42 -16.85
CA VAL A 9 21.76 -8.94 -16.01
C VAL A 9 21.97 -8.57 -14.54
N SER A 10 23.21 -8.61 -14.05
CA SER A 10 23.58 -8.16 -12.71
C SER A 10 23.35 -6.67 -12.52
N VAL A 11 23.68 -5.83 -13.51
CA VAL A 11 23.36 -4.40 -13.47
C VAL A 11 21.85 -4.21 -13.33
N ALA A 12 21.03 -4.89 -14.13
CA ALA A 12 19.57 -4.80 -14.02
C ALA A 12 19.06 -5.23 -12.63
N LEU A 13 19.58 -6.31 -12.06
CA LEU A 13 19.26 -6.76 -10.70
C LEU A 13 19.64 -5.70 -9.65
N PHE A 14 20.87 -5.18 -9.71
CA PHE A 14 21.34 -4.18 -8.74
C PHE A 14 20.63 -2.84 -8.91
N THR A 15 20.21 -2.47 -10.13
CA THR A 15 19.35 -1.30 -10.37
C THR A 15 17.99 -1.49 -9.69
N LEU A 16 17.42 -2.70 -9.76
CA LEU A 16 16.17 -2.99 -9.06
C LEU A 16 16.33 -2.91 -7.53
N LEU A 17 17.47 -3.36 -7.00
CA LEU A 17 17.80 -3.19 -5.58
C LEU A 17 18.04 -1.72 -5.20
N ALA A 18 18.58 -0.91 -6.12
CA ALA A 18 18.72 0.53 -5.92
C ALA A 18 17.35 1.24 -5.87
N LEU A 19 16.41 0.85 -6.74
CA LEU A 19 15.03 1.32 -6.66
C LEU A 19 14.36 0.89 -5.36
N LEU A 20 14.57 -0.36 -4.92
CA LEU A 20 14.06 -0.84 -3.65
C LEU A 20 14.66 -0.06 -2.47
N ALA A 21 15.96 0.22 -2.51
CA ALA A 21 16.63 1.03 -1.50
C ALA A 21 16.11 2.46 -1.47
N ALA A 22 15.78 3.05 -2.63
CA ALA A 22 15.17 4.37 -2.72
C ALA A 22 13.79 4.38 -2.04
N ILE A 23 12.94 3.38 -2.31
CA ILE A 23 11.63 3.25 -1.67
C ILE A 23 11.76 3.06 -0.15
N ILE A 24 12.66 2.20 0.30
CA ILE A 24 12.90 2.00 1.74
C ILE A 24 13.44 3.29 2.39
N THR A 25 14.28 4.04 1.68
CA THR A 25 14.80 5.33 2.17
C THR A 25 13.69 6.36 2.27
N ASP A 26 12.80 6.43 1.27
CA ASP A 26 11.63 7.32 1.28
C ASP A 26 10.66 6.97 2.42
N LEU A 27 10.32 5.69 2.59
CA LEU A 27 9.48 5.22 3.70
C LEU A 27 10.13 5.52 5.05
N ASN A 28 11.43 5.30 5.18
CA ASN A 28 12.15 5.61 6.41
C ASN A 28 12.22 7.11 6.67
N ASP A 29 12.35 7.95 5.64
CA ASP A 29 12.29 9.40 5.79
C ASP A 29 10.89 9.86 6.18
N ARG A 30 9.84 9.26 5.63
CA ARG A 30 8.45 9.53 6.01
C ARG A 30 8.12 9.13 7.45
N ASP A 31 8.67 8.02 7.90
CA ASP A 31 8.52 7.57 9.29
C ASP A 31 9.41 8.34 10.26
N PHE A 32 10.61 8.75 9.82
CA PHE A 32 11.65 9.41 10.61
C PHE A 32 12.35 10.50 9.77
N PRO A 33 11.77 11.70 9.66
CA PRO A 33 12.27 12.72 8.75
C PRO A 33 13.65 13.21 9.17
N GLN A 34 14.63 13.05 8.27
CA GLN A 34 16.03 13.37 8.57
C GLN A 34 16.28 14.87 8.69
N ALA A 35 15.47 15.70 8.03
CA ALA A 35 15.61 17.16 8.05
C ALA A 35 15.31 17.76 9.44
N ILE A 36 14.40 17.15 10.21
CA ILE A 36 14.12 17.54 11.60
C ILE A 36 14.84 16.64 12.62
N ARG A 37 15.70 15.73 12.16
CA ARG A 37 16.46 14.78 13.01
C ARG A 37 15.58 13.94 13.94
N SER A 38 14.40 13.54 13.45
CA SER A 38 13.51 12.68 14.24
C SER A 38 14.11 11.30 14.39
N GLU A 39 14.36 10.87 15.63
CA GLU A 39 14.94 9.55 15.94
C GLU A 39 13.91 8.57 16.51
N SER A 40 12.76 9.07 16.99
CA SER A 40 11.70 8.26 17.59
C SER A 40 10.33 8.76 17.14
N ARG A 41 9.39 7.82 17.03
CA ARG A 41 7.98 8.07 16.76
C ARG A 41 7.14 7.44 17.85
N LEU A 42 6.12 8.16 18.27
CA LEU A 42 5.17 7.78 19.30
C LEU A 42 3.79 7.73 18.65
N ASN A 43 3.07 6.63 18.84
CA ASN A 43 1.63 6.57 18.61
C ASN A 43 0.95 6.69 19.96
N ILE A 44 0.16 7.74 20.13
CA ILE A 44 -0.49 8.10 21.39
C ILE A 44 -2.00 8.02 21.17
N SER A 45 -2.71 7.30 22.03
CA SER A 45 -4.17 7.26 22.03
C SER A 45 -4.74 7.52 23.42
N PHE A 46 -5.60 8.53 23.51
CA PHE A 46 -6.27 8.99 24.72
C PHE A 46 -7.65 8.34 24.92
N ASN A 47 -8.09 7.48 24.01
CA ASN A 47 -9.39 6.79 24.03
C ASN A 47 -9.80 6.14 25.37
N LYS A 48 -8.84 5.80 26.25
CA LYS A 48 -9.08 5.18 27.56
C LYS A 48 -8.70 6.05 28.76
N SER A 49 -8.15 7.23 28.53
CA SER A 49 -7.55 8.08 29.57
C SER A 49 -8.57 8.91 30.34
N GLY A 50 -9.80 9.06 29.81
CA GLY A 50 -10.83 9.91 30.39
C GLY A 50 -10.50 11.41 30.37
N LEU A 51 -9.41 11.81 29.72
CA LEU A 51 -8.99 13.20 29.56
C LEU A 51 -9.75 13.85 28.41
N SER A 52 -10.12 15.12 28.58
CA SER A 52 -10.59 15.96 27.47
C SER A 52 -9.44 16.25 26.49
N ILE A 53 -9.76 16.69 25.28
CA ILE A 53 -8.76 17.02 24.25
C ILE A 53 -7.87 18.18 24.72
N THR A 54 -8.45 19.23 25.31
CA THR A 54 -7.70 20.36 25.87
C THR A 54 -6.75 19.93 27.02
N GLU A 55 -7.20 19.05 27.92
CA GLU A 55 -6.34 18.50 28.98
C GLU A 55 -5.22 17.61 28.40
N ALA A 56 -5.53 16.81 27.38
CA ALA A 56 -4.57 15.94 26.71
C ALA A 56 -3.45 16.76 26.04
N PHE A 57 -3.79 17.81 25.26
CA PHE A 57 -2.79 18.69 24.67
C PHE A 57 -1.98 19.46 25.71
N SER A 58 -2.62 19.96 26.76
CA SER A 58 -1.93 20.67 27.85
C SER A 58 -0.91 19.76 28.55
N LYS A 59 -1.29 18.50 28.79
CA LYS A 59 -0.40 17.50 29.41
C LYS A 59 0.75 17.10 28.47
N LEU A 60 0.49 17.00 27.17
CA LEU A 60 1.55 16.77 26.18
C LEU A 60 2.52 17.95 26.10
N GLU A 61 2.04 19.20 26.14
CA GLU A 61 2.87 20.42 26.12
C GLU A 61 3.75 20.53 27.39
N GLU A 62 3.18 20.25 28.56
CA GLU A 62 3.91 20.24 29.84
C GLU A 62 5.03 19.18 29.83
N LEU A 63 4.72 17.97 29.39
CA LEU A 63 5.68 16.89 29.30
C LEU A 63 6.75 17.15 28.23
N ASP A 64 6.37 17.66 27.07
CA ASP A 64 7.30 18.02 26.01
C ASP A 64 8.32 19.06 26.49
N THR A 65 7.84 20.10 27.17
CA THR A 65 8.68 21.20 27.69
C THR A 65 9.60 20.73 28.82
N SER A 66 9.07 19.97 29.78
CA SER A 66 9.82 19.52 30.96
C SER A 66 10.87 18.45 30.62
N LEU A 67 10.59 17.61 29.62
CA LEU A 67 11.48 16.54 29.16
C LEU A 67 12.34 16.94 27.96
N LYS A 68 12.04 18.08 27.32
CA LYS A 68 12.70 18.62 26.11
C LYS A 68 12.66 17.64 24.95
N LEU A 69 11.48 17.12 24.62
CA LEU A 69 11.32 16.08 23.61
C LEU A 69 11.20 16.64 22.19
N GLY A 70 10.80 17.91 22.04
CA GLY A 70 10.56 18.53 20.75
C GLY A 70 9.48 17.77 19.97
N LEU A 71 8.31 17.61 20.57
CA LEU A 71 7.20 16.85 19.98
C LEU A 71 6.60 17.60 18.78
N VAL A 72 6.46 16.85 17.68
CA VAL A 72 5.86 17.33 16.44
C VAL A 72 4.75 16.36 16.04
N LYS A 73 3.50 16.81 15.99
CA LYS A 73 2.38 16.01 15.54
C LYS A 73 2.33 15.99 14.00
N ILE A 74 2.11 14.81 13.43
CA ILE A 74 1.81 14.67 11.99
C ILE A 74 0.30 14.89 11.79
N ALA A 75 -0.05 15.86 10.94
CA ALA A 75 -1.43 16.16 10.55
C ALA A 75 -1.51 16.36 9.02
N PRO A 76 -2.68 16.29 8.38
CA PRO A 76 -2.82 16.61 6.97
C PRO A 76 -2.97 18.12 6.75
N ASP A 77 -2.53 18.56 5.57
CA ASP A 77 -2.82 19.89 5.07
C ASP A 77 -4.28 19.96 4.60
N LEU A 78 -5.13 20.61 5.39
CA LEU A 78 -6.53 20.82 5.06
C LEU A 78 -6.75 22.10 4.23
N ALA A 79 -5.75 22.97 4.12
CA ALA A 79 -5.88 24.30 3.52
C ALA A 79 -5.42 24.36 2.05
N SER A 80 -4.65 23.38 1.58
CA SER A 80 -4.17 23.34 0.19
C SER A 80 -4.86 22.28 -0.65
N GLU A 81 -4.94 22.50 -1.97
CA GLU A 81 -5.42 21.48 -2.92
C GLU A 81 -4.47 20.27 -3.02
N GLY A 82 -3.26 20.36 -2.44
CA GLY A 82 -2.21 19.34 -2.48
C GLY A 82 -2.46 18.16 -1.55
N ASP A 83 -1.85 17.00 -1.83
CA ASP A 83 -1.93 15.79 -0.99
C ASP A 83 -1.01 15.88 0.26
N GLY A 84 -0.74 17.10 0.75
CA GLY A 84 0.35 17.39 1.67
C GLY A 84 0.08 16.96 3.12
N GLN A 85 1.14 16.56 3.80
CA GLN A 85 1.17 16.47 5.26
C GLN A 85 1.74 17.78 5.82
N ILE A 86 1.35 18.15 7.04
CA ILE A 86 1.92 19.23 7.82
C ILE A 86 2.44 18.68 9.14
N PHE A 87 3.45 19.34 9.66
CA PHE A 87 4.09 19.01 10.93
C PHE A 87 3.78 20.12 11.91
N ALA A 88 2.95 19.83 12.90
CA ALA A 88 2.53 20.81 13.88
C ALA A 88 3.40 20.68 15.13
N THR A 89 4.15 21.72 15.45
CA THR A 89 5.01 21.74 16.63
C THR A 89 4.18 22.02 17.88
N LEU A 90 4.44 21.29 18.97
CA LEU A 90 3.82 21.57 20.28
C LEU A 90 4.56 22.72 20.98
N ASN A 91 5.86 22.85 20.69
CA ASN A 91 6.72 23.92 21.17
C ASN A 91 7.45 24.61 20.01
N ASP A 92 7.63 25.92 20.10
CA ASP A 92 8.34 26.74 19.10
C ASP A 92 9.87 26.55 19.23
N GLU A 93 10.37 25.37 18.92
CA GLU A 93 11.81 25.13 18.72
C GLU A 93 12.16 25.34 17.24
N GLY A 94 13.34 25.95 16.98
CA GLY A 94 13.80 26.48 15.69
C GLY A 94 14.00 25.47 14.54
N LEU A 95 12.93 24.73 14.22
CA LEU A 95 12.75 23.91 13.05
C LEU A 95 12.58 24.80 11.80
N PRO A 96 12.92 24.30 10.61
CA PRO A 96 12.71 25.04 9.37
C PRO A 96 11.21 25.22 9.08
N ASP A 97 10.84 26.25 8.31
CA ASP A 97 9.43 26.50 7.94
C ASP A 97 8.88 25.42 6.97
N GLU A 98 9.77 24.82 6.17
CA GLU A 98 9.43 23.80 5.18
C GLU A 98 10.44 22.66 5.17
N LEU A 99 9.96 21.45 4.89
CA LEU A 99 10.72 20.22 4.77
C LEU A 99 10.42 19.55 3.43
N THR A 100 11.46 19.24 2.66
CA THR A 100 11.35 18.43 1.45
C THR A 100 11.56 16.96 1.79
N TRP A 101 10.69 16.09 1.29
CA TRP A 101 10.88 14.64 1.40
C TRP A 101 12.01 14.14 0.50
N PHE A 102 12.50 12.93 0.79
CA PHE A 102 13.36 12.18 -0.14
C PHE A 102 12.76 12.10 -1.54
N SER A 103 11.47 11.82 -1.74
CA SER A 103 10.87 11.77 -3.08
C SER A 103 10.98 13.07 -3.89
N GLY A 104 11.11 14.23 -3.23
CA GLY A 104 11.27 15.55 -3.86
C GLY A 104 10.01 16.17 -4.45
N ASP A 105 8.91 15.41 -4.52
CA ASP A 105 7.66 15.86 -5.15
C ASP A 105 6.79 16.74 -4.24
N ASP A 106 6.95 16.63 -2.91
CA ASP A 106 6.14 17.35 -1.93
C ASP A 106 7.01 18.06 -0.86
N THR A 107 6.62 19.28 -0.51
CA THR A 107 7.13 20.05 0.64
C THR A 107 6.12 20.01 1.78
N VAL A 108 6.56 19.53 2.94
CA VAL A 108 5.80 19.57 4.21
C VAL A 108 6.02 20.91 4.85
N LYS A 109 4.92 21.57 5.21
CA LYS A 109 4.98 22.80 6.02
C LYS A 109 5.06 22.44 7.49
N ILE A 110 5.96 23.11 8.20
CA ILE A 110 6.02 23.06 9.65
C ILE A 110 5.21 24.25 10.17
N VAL A 111 4.18 23.95 10.97
CA VAL A 111 3.21 24.93 11.47
C VAL A 111 3.25 24.95 12.99
N GLY A 112 2.92 26.11 13.57
CA GLY A 112 2.85 26.24 15.02
C GLY A 112 1.62 25.55 15.62
N LYS A 113 1.61 25.48 16.96
CA LYS A 113 0.57 24.81 17.76
C LYS A 113 -0.86 25.25 17.48
N ASN A 114 -1.07 26.46 16.97
CA ASN A 114 -2.41 26.99 16.65
C ASN A 114 -3.17 26.10 15.65
N ARG A 115 -2.46 25.35 14.79
CA ARG A 115 -3.11 24.41 13.86
C ARG A 115 -3.76 23.23 14.58
N LEU A 116 -3.27 22.86 15.76
CA LEU A 116 -3.77 21.72 16.54
C LEU A 116 -5.02 22.03 17.37
N ALA A 117 -5.42 23.30 17.44
CA ALA A 117 -6.56 23.72 18.26
C ALA A 117 -7.90 23.04 17.90
N ASN A 118 -8.02 22.50 16.68
CA ASN A 118 -9.22 21.81 16.18
C ASN A 118 -8.86 20.43 15.59
N SER A 119 -7.87 19.77 16.19
CA SER A 119 -7.38 18.45 15.78
C SER A 119 -7.43 17.51 16.98
N TYR A 120 -7.61 16.21 16.75
CA TYR A 120 -7.55 15.22 17.83
C TYR A 120 -6.15 15.16 18.48
N PRO A 121 -6.04 14.89 19.80
CA PRO A 121 -4.74 14.68 20.45
C PRO A 121 -4.19 13.28 20.13
N ASP A 122 -5.02 12.37 19.65
CA ASP A 122 -4.63 11.05 19.19
C ASP A 122 -3.81 11.14 17.90
N GLY A 123 -2.91 10.18 17.75
CA GLY A 123 -2.16 9.97 16.53
C GLY A 123 -0.65 9.96 16.73
N LEU A 124 0.06 10.42 15.69
CA LEU A 124 1.48 10.14 15.51
C LEU A 124 2.31 11.38 15.79
N TYR A 125 3.21 11.23 16.76
CA TYR A 125 4.13 12.26 17.21
C TYR A 125 5.56 11.86 16.90
N LEU A 126 6.32 12.79 16.34
CA LEU A 126 7.74 12.69 16.08
C LEU A 126 8.51 13.38 17.21
N VAL A 127 9.64 12.80 17.60
CA VAL A 127 10.51 13.31 18.67
C VAL A 127 11.78 13.85 18.03
N THR A 128 11.97 15.17 18.11
CA THR A 128 13.12 15.88 17.49
C THR A 128 14.20 16.28 18.49
N GLY A 129 13.87 16.27 19.78
CA GLY A 129 14.72 16.63 20.91
C GLY A 129 15.35 15.42 21.61
N ASN A 130 15.31 15.43 22.95
CA ASN A 130 16.05 14.47 23.78
C ASN A 130 15.32 13.11 23.90
N THR A 131 15.86 12.08 23.24
CA THR A 131 15.29 10.72 23.28
C THR A 131 15.57 9.94 24.57
N ALA A 132 16.47 10.41 25.45
CA ALA A 132 16.88 9.68 26.66
C ALA A 132 15.78 9.58 27.73
N ARG A 133 14.84 10.53 27.75
CA ARG A 133 13.73 10.60 28.73
C ARG A 133 12.40 10.11 28.17
N LEU A 134 12.39 9.48 27.00
CA LEU A 134 11.16 8.98 26.38
C LEU A 134 10.46 7.87 27.18
N ASN A 135 11.20 7.10 27.97
CA ASN A 135 10.60 6.09 28.85
C ASN A 135 9.81 6.77 29.98
N GLU A 136 10.37 7.81 30.58
CA GLU A 136 9.70 8.62 31.61
C GLU A 136 8.41 9.26 31.07
N PHE A 137 8.46 9.78 29.83
CA PHE A 137 7.28 10.27 29.11
C PHE A 137 6.21 9.20 28.94
N ALA A 138 6.58 8.04 28.38
CA ALA A 138 5.65 6.97 28.07
C ALA A 138 5.02 6.36 29.34
N ASP A 139 5.80 6.22 30.41
CA ASP A 139 5.32 5.68 31.69
C ASP A 139 4.33 6.67 32.35
N THR A 140 4.63 7.98 32.33
CA THR A 140 3.74 9.02 32.88
C THR A 140 2.39 9.09 32.13
N LEU A 141 2.40 8.88 30.82
CA LEU A 141 1.16 8.83 30.02
C LEU A 141 0.38 7.53 30.28
N LYS A 142 1.06 6.38 30.38
CA LYS A 142 0.41 5.11 30.70
C LYS A 142 -0.23 5.11 32.08
N ASP A 143 0.40 5.75 33.07
CA ASP A 143 -0.17 5.94 34.41
C ASP A 143 -1.46 6.78 34.38
N ALA A 144 -1.63 7.63 33.36
CA ALA A 144 -2.86 8.38 33.11
C ALA A 144 -3.87 7.63 32.22
N GLY A 145 -3.65 6.35 31.94
CA GLY A 145 -4.54 5.53 31.11
C GLY A 145 -4.40 5.75 29.60
N VAL A 146 -3.35 6.44 29.15
CA VAL A 146 -3.06 6.71 27.73
C VAL A 146 -2.28 5.55 27.13
N GLU A 147 -2.70 5.06 25.96
CA GLU A 147 -1.95 4.04 25.24
C GLU A 147 -0.80 4.69 24.46
N VAL A 148 0.43 4.30 24.77
CA VAL A 148 1.64 4.81 24.11
C VAL A 148 2.43 3.66 23.49
N SER A 149 2.54 3.69 22.17
CA SER A 149 3.38 2.79 21.37
C SER A 149 4.59 3.58 20.85
N ARG A 150 5.80 3.06 21.08
CA ARG A 150 7.06 3.68 20.66
C ARG A 150 7.71 2.86 19.56
N ARG A 151 8.18 3.55 18.52
CA ARG A 151 9.07 2.98 17.50
C ARG A 151 10.27 3.90 17.30
N ASP A 152 11.47 3.34 17.40
CA ASP A 152 12.72 4.06 17.19
C ASP A 152 13.23 3.85 15.76
N ALA A 153 14.00 4.82 15.27
CA ALA A 153 14.64 4.78 13.97
C ALA A 153 15.70 3.67 13.94
N SER A 154 15.38 2.56 13.29
CA SER A 154 16.29 1.44 13.11
C SER A 154 16.17 0.93 11.69
N ILE A 155 17.24 1.10 10.90
CA ILE A 155 17.27 0.68 9.49
C ILE A 155 17.02 -0.84 9.39
N LEU A 156 17.49 -1.62 10.36
CA LEU A 156 17.31 -3.08 10.38
C LEU A 156 15.90 -3.48 10.79
N ASP A 157 15.30 -2.82 11.79
CA ASP A 157 13.92 -3.11 12.20
C ASP A 157 12.92 -2.62 11.16
N SER A 158 13.20 -1.48 10.52
CA SER A 158 12.50 -1.04 9.32
C SER A 158 12.60 -2.09 8.22
N LEU A 159 13.78 -2.68 7.97
CA LEU A 159 13.95 -3.76 6.98
C LEU A 159 13.16 -5.03 7.34
N VAL A 160 13.14 -5.43 8.61
CA VAL A 160 12.44 -6.62 9.11
C VAL A 160 10.92 -6.40 9.09
N PHE A 161 10.44 -5.23 9.51
CA PHE A 161 9.04 -4.83 9.45
C PHE A 161 8.56 -4.78 7.99
N VAL A 162 9.36 -4.16 7.12
CA VAL A 162 9.15 -4.14 5.68
C VAL A 162 9.14 -5.57 5.07
N MET A 163 9.93 -6.51 5.60
CA MET A 163 9.88 -7.92 5.18
C MET A 163 8.57 -8.62 5.56
N GLN A 164 7.89 -8.19 6.62
CA GLN A 164 6.58 -8.76 7.00
C GLN A 164 5.48 -8.35 6.01
N GLU A 165 5.69 -7.27 5.24
CA GLU A 165 4.78 -6.87 4.17
C GLU A 165 4.85 -7.78 2.94
N ARG A 166 3.69 -8.17 2.43
CA ARG A 166 3.55 -9.18 1.35
C ARG A 166 4.19 -8.73 0.03
N GLY A 167 4.20 -7.43 -0.25
CA GLY A 167 4.78 -6.86 -1.48
C GLY A 167 6.29 -7.01 -1.55
N PHE A 168 6.99 -6.74 -0.44
CA PHE A 168 8.46 -6.78 -0.36
C PHE A 168 9.03 -8.20 -0.41
N THR A 169 8.39 -9.15 0.27
CA THR A 169 8.77 -10.57 0.21
C THR A 169 8.80 -11.06 -1.25
N THR A 170 7.86 -10.61 -2.07
CA THR A 170 7.78 -10.99 -3.49
C THR A 170 8.99 -10.46 -4.29
N VAL A 171 9.45 -9.23 -4.03
CA VAL A 171 10.64 -8.64 -4.69
C VAL A 171 11.91 -9.40 -4.34
N ILE A 172 12.05 -9.82 -3.08
CA ILE A 172 13.19 -10.62 -2.62
C ILE A 172 13.18 -11.99 -3.31
N ILE A 173 12.03 -12.67 -3.33
CA ILE A 173 11.88 -13.95 -4.04
C ILE A 173 12.22 -13.79 -5.53
N ALA A 174 11.81 -12.70 -6.16
CA ALA A 174 12.15 -12.38 -7.55
C ALA A 174 13.66 -12.23 -7.75
N SER A 175 14.32 -11.52 -6.84
CA SER A 175 15.77 -11.33 -6.84
C SER A 175 16.50 -12.66 -6.69
N LEU A 176 16.05 -13.52 -5.76
CA LEU A 176 16.58 -14.88 -5.54
C LEU A 176 16.43 -15.76 -6.78
N ALA A 177 15.27 -15.69 -7.45
CA ALA A 177 15.01 -16.39 -8.70
C ALA A 177 15.94 -15.92 -9.83
N LEU A 178 16.14 -14.61 -9.97
CA LEU A 178 17.01 -14.02 -10.98
C LEU A 178 18.47 -14.42 -10.75
N ILE A 179 18.93 -14.36 -9.50
CA ILE A 179 20.26 -14.82 -9.07
C ILE A 179 20.48 -16.29 -9.38
N SER A 180 19.52 -17.15 -9.01
CA SER A 180 19.60 -18.60 -9.23
C SER A 180 19.71 -18.91 -10.72
N SER A 181 18.96 -18.18 -11.55
CA SER A 181 19.04 -18.26 -13.01
C SER A 181 20.41 -17.79 -13.52
N LEU A 182 20.96 -16.70 -12.98
CA LEU A 182 22.28 -16.19 -13.38
C LEU A 182 23.42 -17.15 -13.02
N ALA A 183 23.37 -17.73 -11.82
CA ALA A 183 24.32 -18.76 -11.38
C ALA A 183 24.24 -20.00 -12.29
N LEU A 184 23.02 -20.45 -12.60
CA LEU A 184 22.79 -21.55 -13.54
C LEU A 184 23.37 -21.26 -14.93
N PHE A 185 23.16 -20.04 -15.45
CA PHE A 185 23.72 -19.62 -16.73
C PHE A 185 25.25 -19.64 -16.73
N TRP A 186 25.88 -19.08 -15.69
CA TRP A 186 27.33 -19.06 -15.55
C TRP A 186 27.93 -20.46 -15.55
N LEU A 187 27.34 -21.35 -14.76
CA LEU A 187 27.78 -22.74 -14.67
C LEU A 187 27.55 -23.49 -15.98
N SER A 188 26.44 -23.23 -16.68
CA SER A 188 26.15 -23.83 -18.00
C SER A 188 27.20 -23.46 -19.04
N VAL A 189 27.58 -22.17 -19.10
CA VAL A 189 28.62 -21.69 -20.01
C VAL A 189 29.99 -22.31 -19.68
N ARG A 190 30.33 -22.46 -18.40
CA ARG A 190 31.62 -23.01 -17.96
C ARG A 190 31.69 -24.53 -17.92
N ALA A 191 30.57 -25.23 -18.02
CA ALA A 191 30.50 -26.68 -17.86
C ALA A 191 31.52 -27.43 -18.75
N ARG A 192 31.68 -27.02 -20.01
CA ARG A 192 32.68 -27.61 -20.93
C ARG A 192 34.11 -27.31 -20.50
N GLY A 193 34.40 -26.08 -20.08
CA GLY A 193 35.72 -25.67 -19.59
C GLY A 193 36.11 -26.43 -18.32
N ARG A 194 35.17 -26.60 -17.38
CA ARG A 194 35.35 -27.40 -16.17
C ARG A 194 35.68 -28.85 -16.51
N ALA A 195 34.92 -29.48 -17.42
CA ALA A 195 35.18 -30.85 -17.86
C ALA A 195 36.59 -31.03 -18.47
N LEU A 196 37.06 -30.06 -19.26
CA LEU A 196 38.41 -30.09 -19.83
C LEU A 196 39.52 -29.90 -18.78
N ARG A 197 39.33 -29.01 -17.80
CA ARG A 197 40.30 -28.81 -16.70
C ARG A 197 40.39 -30.02 -15.78
N VAL A 198 39.25 -30.68 -15.51
CA VAL A 198 39.21 -31.93 -14.74
C VAL A 198 39.94 -33.06 -15.49
N LEU A 199 39.72 -33.21 -16.79
CA LEU A 199 40.48 -34.16 -17.63
C LEU A 199 41.98 -33.84 -17.66
N GLY A 200 42.36 -32.56 -17.59
CA GLY A 200 43.74 -32.11 -17.51
C GLY A 200 44.38 -32.23 -16.11
N GLY A 201 43.74 -32.88 -15.14
CA GLY A 201 44.30 -33.12 -13.81
C GLY A 201 44.36 -31.91 -12.88
N SER A 202 43.63 -30.83 -13.20
CA SER A 202 43.60 -29.65 -12.31
C SER A 202 42.84 -29.93 -11.01
N PRO A 203 43.34 -29.47 -9.85
CA PRO A 203 42.69 -29.72 -8.57
C PRO A 203 41.31 -29.07 -8.50
N THR A 204 40.35 -29.80 -7.92
CA THR A 204 38.94 -29.41 -7.83
C THR A 204 38.73 -28.06 -7.15
N MET A 205 39.47 -27.81 -6.07
CA MET A 205 39.44 -26.56 -5.31
C MET A 205 39.85 -25.35 -6.16
N ARG A 206 40.89 -25.50 -7.00
CA ARG A 206 41.36 -24.41 -7.89
C ARG A 206 40.32 -24.06 -8.94
N ILE A 207 39.63 -25.07 -9.48
CA ILE A 207 38.55 -24.86 -10.46
C ILE A 207 37.35 -24.16 -9.81
N GLN A 208 36.93 -24.59 -8.62
CA GLN A 208 35.82 -23.97 -7.89
C GLN A 208 36.14 -22.52 -7.50
N MET A 209 37.32 -22.28 -6.92
CA MET A 209 37.75 -20.95 -6.50
C MET A 209 37.80 -19.99 -7.69
N GLN A 210 38.37 -20.41 -8.82
CA GLN A 210 38.42 -19.58 -10.02
C GLN A 210 37.01 -19.27 -10.57
N ASP A 211 36.11 -20.25 -10.62
CA ASP A 211 34.75 -20.05 -11.13
C ASP A 211 33.90 -19.15 -10.20
N ILE A 212 34.12 -19.21 -8.88
CA ILE A 212 33.48 -18.34 -7.88
C ILE A 212 34.08 -16.95 -7.91
N THR A 213 35.41 -16.81 -7.95
CA THR A 213 36.07 -15.50 -7.99
C THR A 213 35.67 -14.73 -9.23
N GLU A 214 35.64 -15.35 -10.41
CA GLU A 214 35.23 -14.67 -11.64
C GLU A 214 33.73 -14.35 -11.69
N PHE A 215 32.88 -15.15 -11.02
CA PHE A 215 31.45 -14.83 -10.85
C PHE A 215 31.24 -13.69 -9.86
N GLY A 216 31.87 -13.79 -8.70
CA GLY A 216 31.83 -12.78 -7.64
C GLY A 216 32.38 -11.44 -8.13
N GLU A 217 33.50 -11.44 -8.85
CA GLU A 217 34.07 -10.23 -9.47
C GLU A 217 33.04 -9.54 -10.37
N ALA A 218 32.32 -10.29 -11.21
CA ALA A 218 31.27 -9.72 -12.05
C ALA A 218 30.12 -9.12 -11.21
N LEU A 219 29.72 -9.78 -10.13
CA LEU A 219 28.70 -9.26 -9.20
C LEU A 219 29.17 -8.00 -8.47
N PHE A 220 30.38 -7.99 -7.91
CA PHE A 220 30.94 -6.85 -7.18
C PHE A 220 31.15 -5.64 -8.07
N VAL A 221 31.66 -5.83 -9.30
CA VAL A 221 31.82 -4.74 -10.27
C VAL A 221 30.46 -4.16 -10.65
N SER A 222 29.47 -5.00 -10.93
CA SER A 222 28.11 -4.53 -11.21
C SER A 222 27.48 -3.81 -10.02
N ALA A 223 27.60 -4.36 -8.81
CA ALA A 223 27.07 -3.78 -7.58
C ALA A 223 27.70 -2.41 -7.26
N GLY A 224 29.03 -2.33 -7.32
CA GLY A 224 29.77 -1.08 -7.09
C GLY A 224 29.47 -0.01 -8.13
N THR A 225 29.37 -0.41 -9.41
CA THR A 225 29.00 0.53 -10.49
C THR A 225 27.59 1.10 -10.26
N VAL A 226 26.62 0.24 -9.94
CA VAL A 226 25.25 0.70 -9.66
C VAL A 226 25.18 1.54 -8.40
N ALA A 227 25.87 1.15 -7.32
CA ALA A 227 25.90 1.92 -6.07
C ALA A 227 26.50 3.32 -6.29
N MET A 228 27.57 3.44 -7.08
CA MET A 228 28.17 4.72 -7.43
C MET A 228 27.22 5.60 -8.25
N VAL A 229 26.62 5.05 -9.32
CA VAL A 229 25.68 5.79 -10.17
C VAL A 229 24.44 6.21 -9.38
N ALA A 230 23.90 5.32 -8.53
CA ALA A 230 22.74 5.62 -7.70
C ALA A 230 23.06 6.65 -6.61
N ALA A 231 24.24 6.59 -5.98
CA ALA A 231 24.66 7.61 -5.01
C ALA A 231 24.81 8.98 -5.67
N ILE A 232 25.40 9.05 -6.87
CA ILE A 232 25.50 10.29 -7.65
C ILE A 232 24.09 10.84 -7.96
N TYR A 233 23.17 9.97 -8.38
CA TYR A 233 21.78 10.34 -8.61
C TYR A 233 21.13 10.93 -7.34
N VAL A 234 21.27 10.26 -6.20
CA VAL A 234 20.72 10.74 -4.92
C VAL A 234 21.31 12.09 -4.52
N VAL A 235 22.63 12.30 -4.68
CA VAL A 235 23.26 13.60 -4.39
C VAL A 235 22.66 14.73 -5.22
N PHE A 236 22.46 14.51 -6.53
CA PHE A 236 21.99 15.56 -7.44
C PHE A 236 20.48 15.84 -7.34
N PHE A 237 19.66 14.82 -7.09
CA PHE A 237 18.21 14.94 -7.13
C PHE A 237 17.57 15.05 -5.74
N HIS A 238 18.17 14.46 -4.70
CA HIS A 238 17.59 14.39 -3.35
C HIS A 238 18.45 15.11 -2.29
N GLY A 239 19.74 15.30 -2.55
CA GLY A 239 20.66 16.04 -1.68
C GLY A 239 21.57 15.15 -0.84
N TRP A 240 22.59 15.77 -0.24
CA TRP A 240 23.69 15.06 0.45
C TRP A 240 23.25 14.33 1.73
N MET A 241 22.21 14.83 2.41
CA MET A 241 21.76 14.30 3.70
C MET A 241 21.30 12.84 3.61
N TYR A 242 20.62 12.47 2.52
CA TYR A 242 20.02 11.14 2.35
C TYR A 242 21.00 10.07 1.88
N VAL A 243 22.18 10.48 1.39
CA VAL A 243 23.18 9.60 0.77
C VAL A 243 23.61 8.48 1.72
N SER A 244 23.86 8.82 2.99
CA SER A 244 24.29 7.86 4.01
C SER A 244 23.23 6.78 4.26
N THR A 245 21.98 7.17 4.47
CA THR A 245 20.87 6.24 4.73
C THR A 245 20.60 5.37 3.52
N PHE A 246 20.53 5.98 2.33
CA PHE A 246 20.35 5.26 1.07
C PHE A 246 21.46 4.22 0.82
N LEU A 247 22.73 4.59 0.99
CA LEU A 247 23.85 3.67 0.81
C LEU A 247 23.86 2.55 1.84
N LYS A 248 23.51 2.82 3.11
CA LYS A 248 23.39 1.76 4.14
C LYS A 248 22.36 0.72 3.74
N VAL A 249 21.18 1.15 3.30
CA VAL A 249 20.10 0.26 2.82
C VAL A 249 20.56 -0.52 1.58
N LEU A 250 21.08 0.19 0.57
CA LEU A 250 21.52 -0.43 -0.69
C LEU A 250 22.64 -1.44 -0.47
N ILE A 251 23.69 -1.09 0.27
CA ILE A 251 24.81 -1.99 0.56
C ILE A 251 24.33 -3.20 1.36
N SER A 252 23.46 -3.02 2.35
CA SER A 252 22.87 -4.12 3.11
C SER A 252 22.16 -5.13 2.19
N LEU A 253 21.27 -4.63 1.32
CA LEU A 253 20.57 -5.46 0.32
C LEU A 253 21.55 -6.14 -0.64
N GLN A 254 22.56 -5.42 -1.15
CA GLN A 254 23.57 -5.96 -2.05
C GLN A 254 24.39 -7.07 -1.41
N VAL A 255 24.84 -6.89 -0.16
CA VAL A 255 25.62 -7.88 0.58
C VAL A 255 24.82 -9.17 0.76
N VAL A 256 23.55 -9.07 1.16
CA VAL A 256 22.66 -10.23 1.30
C VAL A 256 22.49 -10.96 -0.03
N VAL A 257 22.17 -10.22 -1.09
CA VAL A 257 21.99 -10.77 -2.45
C VAL A 257 23.26 -11.43 -2.97
N ILE A 258 24.43 -10.81 -2.79
CA ILE A 258 25.72 -11.38 -3.21
C ILE A 258 26.05 -12.64 -2.41
N ALA A 259 25.85 -12.62 -1.09
CA ALA A 259 26.10 -13.77 -0.23
C ALA A 259 25.25 -14.98 -0.66
N ILE A 260 23.94 -14.76 -0.90
CA ILE A 260 23.04 -15.80 -1.37
C ILE A 260 23.41 -16.25 -2.79
N SER A 261 23.86 -15.34 -3.66
CA SER A 261 24.35 -15.67 -5.01
C SER A 261 25.55 -16.60 -4.98
N ILE A 262 26.52 -16.31 -4.12
CA ILE A 262 27.72 -17.13 -3.95
C ILE A 262 27.33 -18.50 -3.37
N LEU A 263 26.43 -18.54 -2.39
CA LEU A 263 25.91 -19.79 -1.81
C LEU A 263 25.19 -20.64 -2.86
N ALA A 264 24.30 -20.04 -3.66
CA ALA A 264 23.60 -20.73 -4.74
C ALA A 264 24.60 -21.25 -5.79
N ALA A 265 25.57 -20.44 -6.20
CA ALA A 265 26.61 -20.86 -7.12
C ALA A 265 27.45 -22.02 -6.57
N LEU A 266 27.77 -22.03 -5.27
CA LEU A 266 28.46 -23.11 -4.57
C LEU A 266 27.66 -24.42 -4.61
N ILE A 267 26.38 -24.38 -4.19
CA ILE A 267 25.48 -25.53 -4.18
C ILE A 267 25.32 -26.10 -5.60
N MET A 268 25.06 -25.23 -6.57
CA MET A 268 24.90 -25.65 -7.97
C MET A 268 26.22 -26.17 -8.57
N SER A 269 27.36 -25.58 -8.19
CA SER A 269 28.68 -26.02 -8.66
C SER A 269 29.04 -27.41 -8.14
N ALA A 270 28.68 -27.73 -6.89
CA ALA A 270 28.81 -29.06 -6.31
C ALA A 270 27.90 -30.08 -7.01
N SER A 271 26.63 -29.74 -7.23
CA SER A 271 25.65 -30.62 -7.89
C SER A 271 25.96 -30.88 -9.38
N ALA A 272 26.67 -29.96 -10.04
CA ALA A 272 27.01 -30.05 -11.46
C ALA A 272 28.41 -30.63 -11.73
N TRP A 273 29.01 -31.33 -10.76
CA TRP A 273 30.39 -31.82 -10.91
C TRP A 273 30.52 -32.85 -12.05
N PRO A 274 31.56 -32.75 -12.91
CA PRO A 274 31.78 -33.74 -13.98
C PRO A 274 32.02 -35.14 -13.40
N SER A 275 31.20 -36.12 -13.79
CA SER A 275 31.42 -37.53 -13.39
C SER A 275 32.26 -38.29 -14.41
N ALA A 276 32.99 -39.31 -13.96
CA ALA A 276 33.80 -40.18 -14.82
C ALA A 276 32.95 -40.83 -15.94
N ILE A 277 31.72 -41.24 -15.62
CA ILE A 277 30.76 -41.82 -16.57
C ILE A 277 30.34 -40.78 -17.64
N MET A 278 30.11 -39.53 -17.24
CA MET A 278 29.74 -38.45 -18.17
C MET A 278 30.85 -38.18 -19.19
N LEU A 279 32.11 -38.19 -18.74
CA LEU A 279 33.29 -38.01 -19.58
C LEU A 279 33.50 -39.22 -20.52
N ALA A 280 33.39 -40.43 -19.99
CA ALA A 280 33.53 -41.68 -20.76
C ALA A 280 32.48 -41.79 -21.88
N THR A 281 31.24 -41.36 -21.60
CA THR A 281 30.12 -41.43 -22.57
C THR A 281 29.99 -40.20 -23.48
N ARG A 282 30.95 -39.26 -23.42
CA ARG A 282 30.97 -38.01 -24.21
C ARG A 282 29.65 -37.23 -24.11
N GLN A 283 29.00 -37.25 -22.95
CA GLN A 283 27.76 -36.50 -22.72
C GLN A 283 28.08 -35.01 -22.55
N PRO A 284 27.22 -34.10 -23.06
CA PRO A 284 27.44 -32.67 -22.85
C PRO A 284 27.41 -32.32 -21.36
N ALA A 285 28.39 -31.56 -20.90
CA ALA A 285 28.55 -31.22 -19.48
C ALA A 285 27.36 -30.43 -18.88
N VAL A 286 26.55 -29.79 -19.73
CA VAL A 286 25.33 -29.08 -19.33
C VAL A 286 24.15 -30.01 -19.00
N LYS A 287 24.27 -31.33 -19.22
CA LYS A 287 23.18 -32.29 -18.98
C LYS A 287 22.77 -32.36 -17.51
N SER A 288 23.70 -32.26 -16.58
CA SER A 288 23.44 -32.24 -15.13
C SER A 288 22.62 -31.03 -14.68
N LEU A 289 22.72 -29.90 -15.40
CA LEU A 289 22.02 -28.65 -15.09
C LEU A 289 20.58 -28.60 -15.64
N ARG A 290 20.19 -29.54 -16.50
CA ARG A 290 18.89 -29.51 -17.18
C ARG A 290 17.71 -29.60 -16.21
N SER A 291 17.76 -30.52 -15.24
CA SER A 291 16.66 -30.68 -14.28
C SER A 291 16.50 -29.44 -13.41
N LEU A 292 17.61 -28.86 -12.96
CA LEU A 292 17.61 -27.62 -12.18
C LEU A 292 17.05 -26.44 -12.98
N ALA A 293 17.42 -26.33 -14.26
CA ALA A 293 16.89 -25.31 -15.17
C ALA A 293 15.37 -25.37 -15.33
N ILE A 294 14.83 -26.58 -15.51
CA ILE A 294 13.39 -26.79 -15.65
C ILE A 294 12.66 -26.45 -14.34
N VAL A 295 13.22 -26.83 -13.18
CA VAL A 295 12.65 -26.51 -11.87
C VAL A 295 12.62 -24.99 -11.64
N ILE A 296 13.73 -24.29 -11.90
CA ILE A 296 13.80 -22.83 -11.75
C ILE A 296 12.84 -22.13 -12.73
N GLN A 297 12.76 -22.58 -13.99
CA GLN A 297 11.79 -22.06 -14.97
C GLN A 297 10.35 -22.26 -14.50
N ALA A 298 9.99 -23.46 -14.01
CA ALA A 298 8.64 -23.76 -13.54
C ALA A 298 8.29 -22.95 -12.28
N LEU A 299 9.20 -22.86 -11.31
CA LEU A 299 9.00 -22.09 -10.08
C LEU A 299 8.82 -20.59 -10.38
N THR A 300 9.67 -20.03 -11.24
CA THR A 300 9.56 -18.62 -11.64
C THR A 300 8.29 -18.33 -12.43
N PHE A 301 7.85 -19.25 -13.28
CA PHE A 301 6.56 -19.15 -13.97
C PHE A 301 5.40 -19.12 -12.99
N VAL A 302 5.37 -20.06 -12.04
CA VAL A 302 4.33 -20.12 -11.00
C VAL A 302 4.32 -18.83 -10.18
N LEU A 303 5.48 -18.32 -9.78
CA LEU A 303 5.60 -17.06 -9.03
C LEU A 303 5.05 -15.86 -9.82
N VAL A 304 5.38 -15.73 -11.11
CA VAL A 304 4.86 -14.66 -11.99
C VAL A 304 3.33 -14.73 -12.07
N VAL A 305 2.77 -15.89 -12.37
CA VAL A 305 1.31 -16.07 -12.54
C VAL A 305 0.58 -15.91 -11.19
N ALA A 306 1.17 -16.41 -10.10
CA ALA A 306 0.60 -16.29 -8.76
C ALA A 306 0.59 -14.84 -8.26
N SER A 307 1.58 -14.03 -8.64
CA SER A 307 1.70 -12.63 -8.18
C SER A 307 0.87 -11.64 -8.99
N ALA A 308 0.37 -12.04 -10.17
CA ALA A 308 -0.44 -11.17 -11.04
C ALA A 308 -1.76 -10.73 -10.39
N ALA A 309 -2.47 -11.65 -9.73
CA ALA A 309 -3.73 -11.34 -9.07
C ALA A 309 -3.57 -10.39 -7.87
N PRO A 310 -2.64 -10.63 -6.92
CA PRO A 310 -2.33 -9.66 -5.86
C PRO A 310 -1.93 -8.28 -6.39
N ALA A 311 -1.03 -8.21 -7.38
CA ALA A 311 -0.59 -6.95 -7.98
C ALA A 311 -1.76 -6.16 -8.58
N TRP A 312 -2.67 -6.84 -9.26
CA TRP A 312 -3.87 -6.22 -9.83
C TRP A 312 -4.87 -5.78 -8.76
N SER A 313 -5.03 -6.59 -7.71
CA SER A 313 -5.89 -6.23 -6.58
C SER A 313 -5.37 -4.99 -5.86
N ALA A 314 -4.05 -4.90 -5.65
CA ALA A 314 -3.44 -3.72 -5.05
C ALA A 314 -3.59 -2.49 -5.94
N TYR A 315 -3.39 -2.62 -7.26
CA TYR A 315 -3.66 -1.54 -8.21
C TYR A 315 -5.10 -1.03 -8.12
N LYS A 316 -6.09 -1.93 -8.14
CA LYS A 316 -7.50 -1.56 -7.96
C LYS A 316 -7.77 -0.92 -6.60
N HIS A 317 -7.17 -1.45 -5.53
CA HIS A 317 -7.35 -0.92 -4.19
C HIS A 317 -6.76 0.49 -4.04
N SER A 318 -5.60 0.78 -4.64
CA SER A 318 -5.04 2.13 -4.66
C SER A 318 -5.85 3.08 -5.51
N SER A 319 -6.39 2.64 -6.65
CA SER A 319 -7.30 3.48 -7.42
C SER A 319 -8.56 3.83 -6.61
N ALA A 320 -9.10 2.87 -5.85
CA ALA A 320 -10.23 3.12 -4.96
C ALA A 320 -9.84 4.07 -3.81
N LYS A 321 -8.67 3.88 -3.20
CA LYS A 321 -8.13 4.74 -2.13
C LYS A 321 -7.82 6.16 -2.61
N ALA A 322 -7.39 6.35 -3.86
CA ALA A 322 -7.20 7.66 -4.46
C ALA A 322 -8.54 8.39 -4.65
N THR A 323 -9.58 7.67 -5.11
CA THR A 323 -10.95 8.22 -5.18
C THR A 323 -11.48 8.57 -3.80
N GLU A 324 -11.24 7.72 -2.79
CA GLU A 324 -11.62 7.96 -1.40
C GLU A 324 -10.92 9.20 -0.83
N MET A 325 -9.60 9.33 -1.05
CA MET A 325 -8.82 10.51 -0.66
C MET A 325 -9.37 11.79 -1.29
N ALA A 326 -9.73 11.74 -2.58
CA ALA A 326 -10.34 12.89 -3.25
C ALA A 326 -11.69 13.29 -2.66
N GLN A 327 -12.48 12.36 -2.13
CA GLN A 327 -13.72 12.68 -1.41
C GLN A 327 -13.45 13.28 -0.04
N TRP A 328 -12.51 12.70 0.74
CA TRP A 328 -12.13 13.26 2.04
C TRP A 328 -11.60 14.70 1.93
N LYS A 329 -10.88 15.02 0.85
CA LYS A 329 -10.46 16.40 0.57
C LYS A 329 -11.62 17.36 0.33
N ARG A 330 -12.71 16.91 -0.30
CA ARG A 330 -13.91 17.75 -0.46
C ARG A 330 -14.58 18.01 0.89
N LEU A 331 -14.42 17.08 1.83
CA LEU A 331 -14.89 17.18 3.20
C LEU A 331 -13.87 17.86 4.13
N ALA A 332 -12.77 18.44 3.62
CA ALA A 332 -11.71 19.03 4.44
C ALA A 332 -12.18 20.24 5.29
N ASP A 333 -13.21 20.96 4.83
CA ASP A 333 -13.83 22.06 5.58
C ASP A 333 -14.99 21.58 6.47
N GLN A 334 -15.29 20.28 6.49
CA GLN A 334 -16.32 19.73 7.37
C GLN A 334 -15.72 19.38 8.72
N VAL A 335 -16.49 19.65 9.76
CA VAL A 335 -16.10 19.49 11.16
C VAL A 335 -17.16 18.70 11.91
N SER A 336 -16.72 17.94 12.90
CA SER A 336 -17.58 17.30 13.89
C SER A 336 -17.44 17.99 15.24
N ILE A 337 -18.38 17.72 16.14
CA ILE A 337 -18.36 18.19 17.52
C ILE A 337 -18.10 16.99 18.42
N VAL A 338 -16.97 17.00 19.11
CA VAL A 338 -16.58 15.96 20.06
C VAL A 338 -17.10 16.33 21.44
N PHE A 339 -17.74 15.35 22.05
CA PHE A 339 -18.32 15.45 23.38
C PHE A 339 -17.33 14.94 24.42
N ALA A 340 -16.64 15.86 25.10
CA ALA A 340 -15.79 15.54 26.26
C ALA A 340 -16.60 15.72 27.55
N THR A 341 -17.66 14.92 27.71
CA THR A 341 -18.64 15.05 28.80
C THR A 341 -19.14 13.68 29.25
N ASP A 342 -19.72 13.58 30.45
CA ASP A 342 -20.48 12.40 30.85
C ASP A 342 -21.91 12.39 30.25
N ASN A 343 -22.57 11.23 30.29
CA ASN A 343 -23.90 11.05 29.71
C ASN A 343 -24.96 11.93 30.40
N ASP A 344 -24.89 12.12 31.72
CA ASP A 344 -25.89 12.92 32.45
C ASP A 344 -25.81 14.40 32.07
N GLU A 345 -24.59 14.90 31.84
CA GLU A 345 -24.34 16.25 31.33
C GLU A 345 -24.72 16.36 29.84
N MET A 346 -24.50 15.32 29.04
CA MET A 346 -24.91 15.25 27.64
C MET A 346 -26.43 15.35 27.48
N ASP A 347 -27.19 14.58 28.26
CA ASP A 347 -28.67 14.61 28.29
C ASP A 347 -29.21 16.02 28.56
N ARG A 348 -28.52 16.79 29.40
CA ARG A 348 -28.89 18.19 29.72
C ARG A 348 -28.61 19.16 28.56
N MET A 349 -27.71 18.80 27.65
CA MET A 349 -27.34 19.61 26.48
C MET A 349 -28.18 19.29 25.24
N GLU A 350 -28.79 18.10 25.16
CA GLU A 350 -29.55 17.65 23.98
C GLU A 350 -30.53 18.71 23.42
N PRO A 351 -31.37 19.40 24.22
CA PRO A 351 -32.30 20.38 23.67
C PRO A 351 -31.60 21.60 23.05
N MET A 352 -30.45 22.00 23.59
CA MET A 352 -29.64 23.10 23.06
C MET A 352 -28.95 22.68 21.75
N ILE A 353 -28.52 21.42 21.66
CA ILE A 353 -27.96 20.82 20.45
C ILE A 353 -29.02 20.74 19.36
N GLY A 354 -30.25 20.35 19.70
CA GLY A 354 -31.39 20.36 18.78
C GLY A 354 -31.61 21.73 18.14
N GLU A 355 -31.75 22.79 18.95
CA GLU A 355 -31.91 24.15 18.42
C GLU A 355 -30.66 24.63 17.64
N MET A 356 -29.45 24.20 18.02
CA MET A 356 -28.23 24.49 17.25
C MET A 356 -28.26 23.83 15.86
N VAL A 357 -28.70 22.57 15.76
CA VAL A 357 -28.86 21.87 14.48
C VAL A 357 -29.89 22.57 13.61
N LYS A 358 -30.99 23.02 14.18
CA LYS A 358 -32.03 23.78 13.47
C LYS A 358 -31.50 25.09 12.89
N ASP A 359 -30.76 25.85 13.69
CA ASP A 359 -30.14 27.10 13.24
C ASP A 359 -29.09 26.81 12.15
N ALA A 360 -28.28 25.77 12.30
CA ALA A 360 -27.30 25.34 11.30
C ALA A 360 -27.96 24.88 9.99
N GLU A 361 -29.09 24.17 10.07
CA GLU A 361 -29.88 23.75 8.91
C GLU A 361 -30.46 24.94 8.15
N SER A 362 -30.93 25.98 8.85
CA SER A 362 -31.48 27.19 8.24
C SER A 362 -30.47 27.98 7.38
N ILE A 363 -29.18 27.79 7.64
CA ILE A 363 -28.07 28.42 6.89
C ILE A 363 -27.31 27.40 6.03
N GLU A 364 -27.86 26.21 5.82
CA GLU A 364 -27.27 25.12 5.02
C GLU A 364 -25.85 24.71 5.47
N ALA A 365 -25.55 24.83 6.77
CA ALA A 365 -24.24 24.56 7.35
C ALA A 365 -24.10 23.18 8.01
N VAL A 366 -25.11 22.32 7.91
CA VAL A 366 -25.13 20.97 8.50
C VAL A 366 -25.47 19.90 7.47
N ALA A 367 -24.73 18.80 7.48
CA ALA A 367 -24.90 17.65 6.60
C ALA A 367 -25.07 16.37 7.41
N LEU A 368 -25.95 15.47 6.96
CA LEU A 368 -26.17 14.16 7.55
C LEU A 368 -25.79 13.06 6.56
N SER A 369 -25.05 12.06 7.04
CA SER A 369 -25.01 10.73 6.43
C SER A 369 -24.94 9.67 7.51
N TYR A 370 -25.98 8.82 7.54
CA TYR A 370 -26.10 7.75 8.51
C TYR A 370 -26.54 6.47 7.79
N THR A 371 -25.64 5.49 7.72
CA THR A 371 -25.79 4.35 6.79
C THR A 371 -25.78 3.00 7.49
N TYR A 372 -26.73 2.16 7.11
CA TYR A 372 -26.74 0.74 7.43
C TYR A 372 -26.31 -0.08 6.22
N THR A 373 -25.33 -0.95 6.40
CA THR A 373 -24.90 -1.92 5.37
C THR A 373 -25.49 -3.31 5.65
N LYS A 374 -25.53 -4.17 4.62
CA LYS A 374 -25.90 -5.58 4.74
C LYS A 374 -25.15 -6.31 5.85
N GLU A 375 -23.88 -5.96 6.08
CA GLU A 375 -23.05 -6.58 7.13
C GLU A 375 -23.49 -6.17 8.55
N MET A 376 -23.98 -4.95 8.71
CA MET A 376 -24.45 -4.43 10.01
C MET A 376 -25.81 -5.01 10.39
N ARG A 377 -26.70 -5.20 9.42
CA ARG A 377 -28.05 -5.77 9.61
C ARG A 377 -28.26 -7.01 8.74
N PRO A 378 -27.62 -8.16 9.04
CA PRO A 378 -27.73 -9.36 8.23
C PRO A 378 -29.12 -9.99 8.22
N SER A 379 -30.01 -9.59 9.14
CA SER A 379 -31.40 -10.03 9.23
C SER A 379 -32.35 -9.28 8.28
N VAL A 380 -31.93 -8.13 7.75
CA VAL A 380 -32.75 -7.30 6.86
C VAL A 380 -32.47 -7.66 5.41
N ASP A 381 -33.51 -7.80 4.58
CA ASP A 381 -33.36 -8.00 3.14
C ASP A 381 -33.28 -6.65 2.42
N PHE A 382 -32.06 -6.24 2.09
CA PHE A 382 -31.77 -5.03 1.33
C PHE A 382 -32.05 -5.18 -0.18
N GLY A 383 -32.41 -6.38 -0.66
CA GLY A 383 -32.63 -6.64 -2.08
C GLY A 383 -31.40 -6.36 -2.92
N GLU A 384 -31.60 -5.55 -3.96
CA GLU A 384 -30.56 -5.17 -4.93
C GLU A 384 -29.56 -4.14 -4.38
N TYR A 385 -29.88 -3.46 -3.28
CA TYR A 385 -29.01 -2.44 -2.69
C TYR A 385 -27.95 -3.06 -1.77
N SER A 386 -26.76 -2.48 -1.67
CA SER A 386 -25.72 -2.89 -0.71
C SER A 386 -25.88 -2.22 0.66
N ALA A 387 -26.51 -1.05 0.69
CA ALA A 387 -26.71 -0.24 1.88
C ALA A 387 -27.92 0.70 1.75
N VAL A 388 -28.46 1.12 2.89
CA VAL A 388 -29.45 2.21 3.00
C VAL A 388 -28.82 3.35 3.81
N SER A 389 -28.86 4.56 3.26
CA SER A 389 -28.28 5.74 3.88
C SER A 389 -29.34 6.83 4.08
N PHE A 390 -29.51 7.27 5.32
CA PHE A 390 -30.26 8.47 5.65
C PHE A 390 -29.36 9.68 5.44
N VAL A 391 -29.76 10.57 4.55
CA VAL A 391 -28.97 11.76 4.18
C VAL A 391 -29.86 12.99 4.13
N ASN A 392 -29.30 14.17 4.29
CA ASN A 392 -29.99 15.40 3.88
C ASN A 392 -29.46 15.89 2.52
N GLN A 393 -30.13 16.89 1.93
CA GLN A 393 -29.71 17.44 0.64
C GLN A 393 -28.27 17.98 0.68
N ARG A 394 -27.87 18.59 1.80
CA ARG A 394 -26.54 19.16 1.97
C ARG A 394 -25.42 18.12 1.83
N TRP A 395 -25.60 16.92 2.38
CA TRP A 395 -24.61 15.83 2.19
C TRP A 395 -24.46 15.46 0.71
N LEU A 396 -25.58 15.30 0.00
CA LEU A 396 -25.57 15.01 -1.43
C LEU A 396 -24.86 16.10 -2.23
N ASP A 397 -25.08 17.36 -1.90
CA ASP A 397 -24.41 18.49 -2.55
C ASP A 397 -22.89 18.48 -2.33
N LEU A 398 -22.43 18.16 -1.11
CA LEU A 398 -21.00 18.04 -0.78
C LEU A 398 -20.32 16.93 -1.59
N VAL A 399 -20.92 15.74 -1.66
CA VAL A 399 -20.31 14.58 -2.33
C VAL A 399 -20.45 14.62 -3.85
N THR A 400 -21.44 15.35 -4.37
CA THR A 400 -21.64 15.55 -5.82
C THR A 400 -21.03 16.85 -6.36
N MET A 401 -20.41 17.67 -5.51
CA MET A 401 -19.78 18.93 -5.89
C MET A 401 -18.82 18.76 -7.09
N GLY A 402 -19.05 19.55 -8.16
CA GLY A 402 -18.25 19.51 -9.39
C GLY A 402 -18.68 18.47 -10.43
N ALA A 403 -19.75 17.69 -10.18
CA ALA A 403 -20.33 16.81 -11.19
C ALA A 403 -20.99 17.62 -12.33
N LYS A 404 -20.69 17.26 -13.58
CA LYS A 404 -21.24 17.93 -14.77
C LYS A 404 -22.66 17.49 -15.13
N GLN A 405 -23.12 16.38 -14.57
CA GLN A 405 -24.43 15.78 -14.79
C GLN A 405 -25.00 15.28 -13.45
N PRO A 406 -26.33 15.13 -13.33
CA PRO A 406 -26.94 14.55 -12.14
C PRO A 406 -26.37 13.16 -11.87
N VAL A 407 -25.89 12.94 -10.64
CA VAL A 407 -25.23 11.68 -10.22
C VAL A 407 -26.18 10.76 -9.46
N VAL A 408 -27.38 11.26 -9.14
CA VAL A 408 -28.46 10.54 -8.46
C VAL A 408 -29.75 10.63 -9.27
N THR A 409 -30.57 9.59 -9.19
CA THR A 409 -31.89 9.51 -9.83
C THR A 409 -32.96 9.14 -8.81
N PRO A 410 -34.18 9.72 -8.90
CA PRO A 410 -35.29 9.33 -8.06
C PRO A 410 -35.71 7.87 -8.26
N VAL A 411 -36.00 7.20 -7.16
CA VAL A 411 -36.57 5.86 -7.10
C VAL A 411 -38.01 5.98 -6.62
N SER A 412 -38.94 5.38 -7.35
CA SER A 412 -40.31 5.26 -6.85
C SER A 412 -40.34 4.30 -5.67
N TYR A 413 -40.98 4.71 -4.58
CA TYR A 413 -41.25 3.87 -3.42
C TYR A 413 -41.77 2.46 -3.79
N HIS A 414 -42.63 2.36 -4.82
CA HIS A 414 -43.21 1.11 -5.29
C HIS A 414 -42.20 0.13 -5.90
N ASN A 415 -40.99 0.59 -6.21
CA ASN A 415 -39.91 -0.22 -6.75
C ASN A 415 -38.95 -0.72 -5.64
N ILE A 416 -39.15 -0.29 -4.40
CA ILE A 416 -38.36 -0.74 -3.24
C ILE A 416 -39.10 -1.93 -2.61
N LEU A 417 -38.35 -2.91 -2.10
CA LEU A 417 -38.94 -4.06 -1.40
C LEU A 417 -39.77 -3.58 -0.20
N GLU A 418 -40.99 -4.12 -0.07
CA GLU A 418 -41.94 -3.75 1.00
C GLU A 418 -41.34 -3.97 2.39
N ASN A 419 -40.59 -5.06 2.58
CA ASN A 419 -39.88 -5.32 3.84
C ASN A 419 -38.82 -4.24 4.14
N LEU A 420 -38.06 -3.80 3.13
CA LEU A 420 -37.02 -2.79 3.32
C LEU A 420 -37.63 -1.43 3.65
N VAL A 421 -38.73 -1.10 2.99
CA VAL A 421 -39.54 0.08 3.29
C VAL A 421 -40.04 0.05 4.74
N HIS A 422 -40.59 -1.08 5.19
CA HIS A 422 -41.10 -1.23 6.54
C HIS A 422 -39.99 -1.02 7.58
N GLU A 423 -38.81 -1.58 7.33
CA GLU A 423 -37.62 -1.39 8.18
C GLU A 423 -37.17 0.08 8.20
N ILE A 424 -37.19 0.79 7.07
CA ILE A 424 -36.88 2.23 7.03
C ILE A 424 -37.91 3.02 7.84
N GLN A 425 -39.19 2.65 7.76
CA GLN A 425 -40.26 3.30 8.51
C GLN A 425 -40.12 3.07 10.02
N GLU A 426 -39.92 1.82 10.45
CA GLU A 426 -39.69 1.50 11.87
C GLU A 426 -38.46 2.23 12.43
N GLU A 427 -37.39 2.31 11.64
CA GLU A 427 -36.19 3.04 12.03
C GLU A 427 -36.48 4.53 12.20
N ILE A 428 -37.19 5.15 11.25
CA ILE A 428 -37.56 6.56 11.37
C ILE A 428 -38.45 6.78 12.59
N ASP A 429 -39.43 5.93 12.84
CA ASP A 429 -40.33 6.05 13.99
C ASP A 429 -39.55 6.00 15.32
N ILE A 430 -38.50 5.18 15.41
CA ILE A 430 -37.61 5.09 16.58
C ILE A 430 -36.76 6.35 16.75
N LEU A 431 -36.20 6.86 15.65
CA LEU A 431 -35.27 8.00 15.65
C LEU A 431 -35.98 9.35 15.78
N SER A 432 -37.29 9.38 15.53
CA SER A 432 -38.06 10.62 15.39
C SER A 432 -38.42 11.29 16.73
N ARG A 433 -38.78 12.57 16.64
CA ARG A 433 -39.32 13.36 17.77
C ARG A 433 -40.76 12.99 18.08
N GLU A 434 -41.10 12.90 19.37
CA GLU A 434 -42.48 12.67 19.81
C GLU A 434 -43.43 13.75 19.24
N GLY A 435 -44.56 13.32 18.66
CA GLY A 435 -45.54 14.22 18.05
C GLY A 435 -45.19 14.69 16.63
N HIS A 436 -44.29 13.98 15.93
CA HIS A 436 -43.99 14.22 14.52
C HIS A 436 -45.25 14.15 13.63
N PRO A 437 -45.27 14.83 12.47
CA PRO A 437 -46.40 14.74 11.54
C PRO A 437 -46.65 13.29 11.11
N GLU A 438 -47.91 12.86 11.02
CA GLU A 438 -48.29 11.51 10.54
C GLU A 438 -47.75 11.22 9.12
N ASN A 439 -47.39 12.27 8.35
CA ASN A 439 -46.90 12.18 6.97
C ASN A 439 -45.39 12.36 6.84
N LEU A 440 -44.59 12.19 7.90
CA LEU A 440 -43.13 12.40 7.81
C LEU A 440 -42.47 11.45 6.80
N PHE A 441 -42.91 10.20 6.77
CA PHE A 441 -42.44 9.22 5.80
C PHE A 441 -42.80 9.60 4.34
N GLU A 442 -43.96 10.22 4.12
CA GLU A 442 -44.39 10.67 2.77
C GLU A 442 -43.53 11.83 2.23
N GLN A 443 -42.81 12.54 3.11
CA GLN A 443 -41.94 13.65 2.74
C GLN A 443 -40.53 13.20 2.36
N LEU A 444 -40.18 11.93 2.63
CA LEU A 444 -38.88 11.38 2.28
C LEU A 444 -38.77 11.20 0.77
N GLN A 445 -37.59 11.49 0.24
CA GLN A 445 -37.28 11.20 -1.16
C GLN A 445 -36.30 10.03 -1.24
N PHE A 446 -36.65 9.05 -2.06
CA PHE A 446 -35.77 7.91 -2.32
C PHE A 446 -34.97 8.17 -3.59
N LEU A 447 -33.64 8.12 -3.48
CA LEU A 447 -32.72 8.29 -4.61
C LEU A 447 -31.76 7.11 -4.69
N GLN A 448 -31.19 6.89 -5.87
CA GLN A 448 -30.10 5.94 -6.10
C GLN A 448 -29.02 6.57 -7.00
N PRO A 449 -27.75 6.14 -6.89
CA PRO A 449 -26.70 6.53 -7.83
C PRO A 449 -27.06 6.19 -9.28
N VAL A 450 -26.65 7.04 -10.23
CA VAL A 450 -26.67 6.71 -11.66
C VAL A 450 -25.65 5.62 -11.95
N GLU A 451 -25.96 4.71 -12.86
CA GLU A 451 -25.08 3.60 -13.24
C GLU A 451 -23.64 4.07 -13.54
N GLY A 452 -22.67 3.44 -12.87
CA GLY A 452 -21.24 3.79 -12.97
C GLY A 452 -20.79 4.91 -12.02
N SER A 453 -21.69 5.50 -11.24
CA SER A 453 -21.38 6.48 -10.20
C SER A 453 -21.32 5.81 -8.83
N ARG A 454 -20.27 6.11 -8.06
CA ARG A 454 -20.10 5.63 -6.68
C ARG A 454 -20.05 6.83 -5.77
N LEU A 455 -21.01 6.91 -4.85
CA LEU A 455 -21.14 8.03 -3.93
C LEU A 455 -20.77 7.57 -2.52
N PRO A 456 -19.94 8.35 -1.78
CA PRO A 456 -19.57 8.01 -0.43
C PRO A 456 -20.71 8.27 0.55
N VAL A 457 -20.83 7.39 1.54
CA VAL A 457 -21.75 7.53 2.67
C VAL A 457 -21.06 7.15 3.98
N ALA A 458 -21.33 7.88 5.06
CA ALA A 458 -20.75 7.61 6.37
C ALA A 458 -21.50 6.46 7.05
N GLN A 459 -20.76 5.52 7.63
CA GLN A 459 -21.33 4.38 8.35
C GLN A 459 -21.98 4.82 9.66
N GLY A 460 -23.16 4.29 9.99
CA GLY A 460 -23.86 4.64 11.22
C GLY A 460 -23.10 4.18 12.46
N GLY A 461 -22.86 5.09 13.41
CA GLY A 461 -22.10 4.81 14.63
C GLY A 461 -20.58 4.75 14.44
N GLY A 462 -20.08 5.16 13.26
CA GLY A 462 -18.66 5.12 12.90
C GLY A 462 -18.35 6.03 11.69
N GLY A 463 -18.75 7.31 11.79
CA GLY A 463 -18.66 8.31 10.72
C GLY A 463 -17.24 8.63 10.22
N GLU A 464 -16.22 8.17 10.93
CA GLU A 464 -14.80 8.23 10.52
C GLU A 464 -14.49 7.41 9.25
N SER A 465 -15.41 6.54 8.82
CA SER A 465 -15.26 5.70 7.62
C SER A 465 -16.36 5.91 6.58
N LEU A 466 -15.94 6.11 5.32
CA LEU A 466 -16.86 6.22 4.18
C LEU A 466 -17.00 4.87 3.47
N HIS A 467 -18.25 4.45 3.27
CA HIS A 467 -18.62 3.35 2.40
C HIS A 467 -18.86 3.86 0.97
N PHE A 468 -18.30 3.18 -0.03
CA PHE A 468 -18.42 3.54 -1.44
C PHE A 468 -19.17 2.46 -2.22
N GLY A 469 -20.49 2.58 -2.31
CA GLY A 469 -21.35 1.70 -3.11
C GLY A 469 -21.78 2.35 -4.43
N ASP A 470 -22.00 1.55 -5.47
CA ASP A 470 -22.72 1.95 -6.69
C ASP A 470 -24.22 1.63 -6.62
N ASP A 471 -24.66 0.96 -5.55
CA ASP A 471 -25.99 0.41 -5.30
C ASP A 471 -26.50 0.79 -3.90
N VAL A 472 -26.36 2.06 -3.50
CA VAL A 472 -26.85 2.59 -2.22
C VAL A 472 -28.24 3.21 -2.41
N LEU A 473 -29.19 2.86 -1.55
CA LEU A 473 -30.47 3.56 -1.46
C LEU A 473 -30.33 4.78 -0.53
N PHE A 474 -30.51 5.98 -1.07
CA PHE A 474 -30.55 7.20 -0.30
C PHE A 474 -31.98 7.51 0.13
N THR A 475 -32.20 7.61 1.44
CA THR A 475 -33.42 8.14 2.04
C THR A 475 -33.14 9.59 2.43
N VAL A 476 -33.59 10.53 1.59
CA VAL A 476 -33.36 11.96 1.79
C VAL A 476 -34.37 12.52 2.78
N VAL A 477 -33.85 12.97 3.92
CA VAL A 477 -34.60 13.60 5.01
C VAL A 477 -34.72 15.11 4.74
N PRO A 478 -35.93 15.69 4.78
CA PRO A 478 -36.15 17.09 4.41
C PRO A 478 -35.66 18.09 5.47
N SER A 479 -35.80 17.76 6.74
CA SER A 479 -35.28 18.56 7.86
C SER A 479 -34.79 17.64 8.97
N LEU A 480 -33.58 17.86 9.45
CA LEU A 480 -32.97 17.11 10.56
C LEU A 480 -33.70 17.38 11.87
N TYR A 481 -33.98 18.66 12.16
CA TYR A 481 -34.60 19.07 13.43
C TYR A 481 -36.05 18.60 13.58
N ASP A 482 -36.82 18.70 12.49
CA ASP A 482 -38.23 18.28 12.49
C ASP A 482 -38.39 16.76 12.42
N THR A 483 -37.38 16.05 11.90
CA THR A 483 -37.39 14.59 11.81
C THR A 483 -36.91 13.94 13.10
N PHE A 484 -35.68 14.23 13.52
CA PHE A 484 -35.01 13.49 14.59
C PHE A 484 -35.21 14.17 15.96
N ASN A 485 -35.32 13.34 17.01
CA ASN A 485 -35.33 13.86 18.38
C ASN A 485 -33.92 14.35 18.81
N ASP A 486 -33.88 15.14 19.88
CA ASP A 486 -32.65 15.79 20.35
C ASP A 486 -31.56 14.79 20.76
N SER A 487 -31.95 13.63 21.29
CA SER A 487 -31.02 12.55 21.65
C SER A 487 -30.42 11.86 20.43
N THR A 488 -31.25 11.57 19.42
CA THR A 488 -30.81 11.06 18.12
C THR A 488 -29.84 12.02 17.45
N LEU A 489 -30.16 13.32 17.42
CA LEU A 489 -29.27 14.34 16.85
C LEU A 489 -27.94 14.38 17.58
N THR A 490 -27.95 14.36 18.91
CA THR A 490 -26.74 14.35 19.74
C THR A 490 -25.90 13.10 19.50
N SER A 491 -26.53 11.92 19.41
CA SER A 491 -25.89 10.65 19.08
C SER A 491 -25.28 10.64 17.67
N MET A 492 -25.97 11.20 16.68
CA MET A 492 -25.46 11.29 15.31
C MET A 492 -24.32 12.30 15.17
N ILE A 493 -24.30 13.37 15.96
CA ILE A 493 -23.15 14.29 16.01
C ILE A 493 -21.96 13.60 16.69
N SER A 494 -22.18 12.91 17.82
CA SER A 494 -21.09 12.26 18.57
C SER A 494 -20.46 11.07 17.84
N SER A 495 -21.15 10.52 16.83
CA SER A 495 -20.68 9.44 15.95
C SER A 495 -20.19 9.93 14.58
N ASP A 496 -19.99 11.24 14.41
CA ASP A 496 -19.52 11.89 13.18
C ASP A 496 -20.44 11.67 11.96
N ASN A 497 -21.72 11.32 12.19
CA ASN A 497 -22.72 11.15 11.15
C ASN A 497 -23.42 12.47 10.78
N ILE A 498 -23.47 13.43 11.70
CA ILE A 498 -23.82 14.83 11.44
C ILE A 498 -22.55 15.67 11.48
N VAL A 499 -22.28 16.39 10.39
CA VAL A 499 -21.10 17.24 10.25
C VAL A 499 -21.52 18.68 9.93
N PHE A 500 -20.71 19.64 10.38
CA PHE A 500 -20.92 21.06 10.17
C PHE A 500 -19.89 21.63 9.19
N THR A 501 -20.21 22.71 8.51
CA THR A 501 -19.29 23.39 7.59
C THR A 501 -18.53 24.52 8.30
N GLY A 502 -17.21 24.38 8.39
CA GLY A 502 -16.27 25.42 8.82
C GLY A 502 -16.14 25.59 10.34
N VAL A 503 -14.92 25.45 10.86
CA VAL A 503 -14.60 25.57 12.30
C VAL A 503 -15.17 26.85 12.93
N THR A 504 -14.87 28.03 12.35
CA THR A 504 -15.25 29.31 12.95
C THR A 504 -16.76 29.50 12.99
N ALA A 505 -17.47 29.04 11.96
CA ALA A 505 -18.93 29.12 11.93
C ALA A 505 -19.55 28.18 12.98
N THR A 506 -19.02 26.96 13.12
CA THR A 506 -19.47 26.01 14.14
C THR A 506 -19.19 26.48 15.56
N GLN A 507 -18.03 27.09 15.80
CA GLN A 507 -17.71 27.70 17.11
C GLN A 507 -18.68 28.84 17.45
N GLN A 508 -19.02 29.69 16.48
CA GLN A 508 -20.03 30.75 16.68
C GLN A 508 -21.43 30.18 16.94
N LEU A 509 -21.78 29.04 16.33
CA LEU A 509 -23.02 28.32 16.63
C LEU A 509 -23.01 27.81 18.07
N LEU A 510 -21.92 27.19 18.53
CA LEU A 510 -21.78 26.76 19.93
C LEU A 510 -21.95 27.93 20.90
N GLU A 511 -21.24 29.05 20.68
CA GLU A 511 -21.36 30.27 21.50
C GLU A 511 -22.80 30.81 21.52
N ARG A 512 -23.44 30.90 20.35
CA ARG A 512 -24.81 31.42 20.22
C ARG A 512 -25.82 30.60 21.01
N HIS A 513 -25.63 29.28 21.03
CA HIS A 513 -26.50 28.35 21.75
C HIS A 513 -26.02 28.09 23.20
N SER A 514 -25.07 28.87 23.72
CA SER A 514 -24.55 28.73 25.09
C SER A 514 -23.92 27.36 25.37
N LEU A 515 -23.33 26.75 24.34
CA LEU A 515 -22.61 25.48 24.35
C LEU A 515 -21.08 25.68 24.38
N ASP A 516 -20.60 26.92 24.46
CA ASP A 516 -19.19 27.21 24.71
C ASP A 516 -18.80 26.87 26.15
N VAL A 517 -17.50 26.64 26.37
CA VAL A 517 -16.97 26.21 27.67
C VAL A 517 -17.38 27.15 28.80
N HIS A 518 -17.39 28.47 28.60
CA HIS A 518 -17.77 29.40 29.67
C HIS A 518 -19.25 29.25 30.04
N ALA A 519 -20.13 29.21 29.05
CA ALA A 519 -21.57 29.08 29.26
C ALA A 519 -21.97 27.72 29.86
N LEU A 520 -21.29 26.63 29.49
CA LEU A 520 -21.48 25.31 30.09
C LEU A 520 -21.08 25.32 31.59
N ARG A 521 -19.93 25.91 31.91
CA ARG A 521 -19.44 26.02 33.30
C ARG A 521 -20.39 26.85 34.17
N ASP A 522 -20.95 27.93 33.64
CA ASP A 522 -21.97 28.75 34.32
C ASP A 522 -23.24 27.95 34.67
N ARG A 523 -23.53 26.89 33.92
CA ARG A 523 -24.66 25.96 34.14
C ARG A 523 -24.29 24.73 34.99
N GLY A 524 -23.07 24.71 35.52
CA GLY A 524 -22.54 23.61 36.31
C GLY A 524 -22.30 22.33 35.50
N ILE A 525 -22.15 22.45 34.19
CA ILE A 525 -21.70 21.37 33.31
C ILE A 525 -20.18 21.44 33.25
N LYS A 526 -19.53 20.31 33.50
CA LYS A 526 -18.08 20.21 33.49
C LYS A 526 -17.51 19.75 32.16
N GLY A 527 -18.32 19.12 31.33
CA GLY A 527 -17.95 18.70 30.00
C GLY A 527 -17.64 19.87 29.06
N GLU A 528 -16.94 19.54 27.99
CA GLU A 528 -16.53 20.48 26.94
C GLU A 528 -16.95 19.94 25.58
N LEU A 529 -17.29 20.85 24.67
CA LEU A 529 -17.63 20.57 23.28
C LEU A 529 -16.52 21.15 22.41
N GLU A 530 -15.86 20.29 21.66
CA GLU A 530 -14.74 20.70 20.81
C GLU A 530 -15.04 20.46 19.34
N VAL A 531 -14.59 21.37 18.48
CA VAL A 531 -14.81 21.29 17.04
C VAL A 531 -13.56 20.70 16.39
N VAL A 532 -13.70 19.61 15.65
CA VAL A 532 -12.57 18.89 15.04
C VAL A 532 -12.82 18.58 13.57
N TYR A 533 -11.77 18.52 12.76
CA TYR A 533 -11.89 18.18 11.34
C TYR A 533 -12.09 16.67 11.11
N ILE A 534 -13.12 16.29 10.34
CA ILE A 534 -13.44 14.88 10.07
C ILE A 534 -12.49 14.20 9.07
N ALA A 535 -11.89 14.99 8.17
CA ALA A 535 -11.04 14.45 7.10
C ALA A 535 -9.61 14.14 7.58
N GLU A 536 -9.22 14.54 8.80
CA GLU A 536 -7.83 14.52 9.26
C GLU A 536 -7.25 13.09 9.31
N GLU A 537 -7.93 12.17 9.99
CA GLU A 537 -7.45 10.81 10.12
C GLU A 537 -7.53 10.01 8.81
N ALA A 538 -8.61 10.18 8.05
CA ALA A 538 -8.84 9.41 6.84
C ALA A 538 -7.92 9.82 5.68
N ILE A 539 -7.56 11.10 5.55
CA ILE A 539 -6.55 11.56 4.58
C ILE A 539 -5.19 10.95 4.90
N LEU A 540 -4.79 10.92 6.18
CA LEU A 540 -3.52 10.33 6.61
C LEU A 540 -3.47 8.82 6.31
N GLN A 541 -4.54 8.08 6.57
CA GLN A 541 -4.62 6.65 6.25
C GLN A 541 -4.53 6.38 4.74
N ALA A 542 -5.19 7.19 3.90
CA ALA A 542 -5.18 7.00 2.45
C ALA A 542 -3.80 7.22 1.82
N GLN A 543 -3.00 8.17 2.34
CA GLN A 543 -1.65 8.47 1.84
C GLN A 543 -0.67 7.29 1.95
N PHE A 544 -0.81 6.42 2.96
CA PHE A 544 0.05 5.25 3.12
C PHE A 544 -0.22 4.14 2.09
N ALA A 545 -1.42 4.10 1.48
CA ALA A 545 -1.82 3.02 0.57
C ALA A 545 -1.17 3.09 -0.82
N ALA A 546 -0.78 4.27 -1.28
CA ALA A 546 -0.16 4.48 -2.61
C ALA A 546 1.20 3.78 -2.76
N TYR A 547 1.97 3.68 -1.68
CA TYR A 547 3.32 3.09 -1.68
C TYR A 547 3.33 1.58 -1.94
N LEU A 548 2.35 0.87 -1.39
CA LEU A 548 2.24 -0.58 -1.53
C LEU A 548 2.03 -1.01 -2.99
N VAL A 549 1.49 -0.13 -3.84
CA VAL A 549 1.22 -0.42 -5.26
C VAL A 549 2.46 -0.33 -6.13
N TRP A 550 3.30 0.70 -5.91
CA TRP A 550 4.57 0.82 -6.62
C TRP A 550 5.49 -0.38 -6.39
N LEU A 551 5.54 -0.87 -5.16
CA LEU A 551 6.31 -2.06 -4.78
C LEU A 551 5.83 -3.32 -5.50
N GLN A 552 4.51 -3.52 -5.61
CA GLN A 552 3.96 -4.70 -6.29
C GLN A 552 4.17 -4.65 -7.81
N HIS A 553 4.10 -3.47 -8.42
CA HIS A 553 4.44 -3.31 -9.84
C HIS A 553 5.91 -3.62 -10.14
N LEU A 554 6.83 -3.08 -9.35
CA LEU A 554 8.27 -3.35 -9.49
C LEU A 554 8.58 -4.84 -9.30
N SER A 555 7.93 -5.49 -8.33
CA SER A 555 8.04 -6.92 -8.08
C SER A 555 7.59 -7.76 -9.28
N LEU A 556 6.45 -7.43 -9.88
CA LEU A 556 5.94 -8.14 -11.06
C LEU A 556 6.90 -8.01 -12.24
N ILE A 557 7.43 -6.80 -12.49
CA ILE A 557 8.46 -6.57 -13.52
C ILE A 557 9.71 -7.42 -13.24
N ALA A 558 10.20 -7.45 -12.01
CA ALA A 558 11.36 -8.25 -11.61
C ALA A 558 11.14 -9.75 -11.88
N LEU A 559 9.97 -10.28 -11.49
CA LEU A 559 9.58 -11.66 -11.71
C LEU A 559 9.47 -11.99 -13.20
N SER A 560 8.89 -11.11 -14.01
CA SER A 560 8.80 -11.29 -15.46
C SER A 560 10.18 -11.35 -16.10
N VAL A 561 11.12 -10.50 -15.68
CA VAL A 561 12.52 -10.54 -16.15
C VAL A 561 13.20 -11.84 -15.71
N ALA A 562 13.06 -12.24 -14.44
CA ALA A 562 13.62 -13.48 -13.92
C ALA A 562 13.13 -14.71 -14.69
N PHE A 563 11.82 -14.79 -14.93
CA PHE A 563 11.22 -15.87 -15.71
C PHE A 563 11.70 -15.88 -17.17
N SER A 564 11.83 -14.70 -17.79
CA SER A 564 12.36 -14.57 -19.15
C SER A 564 13.78 -15.12 -19.25
N VAL A 565 14.64 -14.75 -18.30
CA VAL A 565 16.03 -15.22 -18.23
C VAL A 565 16.08 -16.72 -17.95
N ALA A 566 15.31 -17.23 -16.98
CA ALA A 566 15.22 -18.65 -16.66
C ALA A 566 14.80 -19.49 -17.88
N THR A 567 13.77 -19.03 -18.61
CA THR A 567 13.26 -19.68 -19.82
C THR A 567 14.30 -19.68 -20.94
N ALA A 568 14.99 -18.55 -21.16
CA ALA A 568 16.07 -18.47 -22.14
C ALA A 568 17.23 -19.44 -21.84
N ILE A 569 17.61 -19.58 -20.57
CA ILE A 569 18.67 -20.50 -20.15
C ILE A 569 18.25 -21.96 -20.31
N SER A 570 17.03 -22.31 -19.88
CA SER A 570 16.46 -23.64 -20.05
C SER A 570 16.37 -24.04 -21.53
N ALA A 571 15.94 -23.10 -22.38
CA ALA A 571 15.92 -23.25 -23.82
C ALA A 571 17.33 -23.45 -24.42
N LEU A 572 18.33 -22.70 -23.94
CA LEU A 572 19.73 -22.83 -24.36
C LEU A 572 20.35 -24.18 -23.96
N ILE A 573 20.12 -24.63 -22.72
CA ILE A 573 20.56 -25.96 -22.26
C ILE A 573 19.91 -27.05 -23.12
N THR A 574 18.61 -26.94 -23.39
CA THR A 574 17.89 -27.90 -24.21
C THR A 574 18.39 -27.90 -25.66
N ALA A 575 18.62 -26.73 -26.25
CA ALA A 575 19.15 -26.58 -27.61
C ALA A 575 20.57 -27.17 -27.74
N THR A 576 21.44 -26.94 -26.77
CA THR A 576 22.81 -27.49 -26.78
C THR A 576 22.83 -29.02 -26.62
N LEU A 577 21.94 -29.58 -25.80
CA LEU A 577 21.78 -31.03 -25.65
C LEU A 577 21.25 -31.70 -26.93
N GLN A 578 20.36 -31.02 -27.66
CA GLN A 578 19.74 -31.54 -28.89
C GLN A 578 20.47 -31.11 -30.17
N ALA A 579 21.53 -30.32 -30.08
CA ALA A 579 22.26 -29.78 -31.23
C ALA A 579 22.71 -30.87 -32.24
N LYS A 580 23.11 -32.05 -31.75
CA LYS A 580 23.50 -33.19 -32.60
C LYS A 580 22.37 -33.72 -33.48
N ARG A 581 21.11 -33.55 -33.06
CA ARG A 581 19.91 -33.94 -33.80
C ARG A 581 19.37 -32.78 -34.64
N ASP A 582 19.31 -31.59 -34.06
CA ASP A 582 18.66 -30.43 -34.66
C ASP A 582 19.45 -29.90 -35.87
N PHE A 583 20.79 -30.02 -35.85
CA PHE A 583 21.66 -29.55 -36.92
C PHE A 583 21.48 -30.34 -38.24
N PRO A 584 21.54 -31.69 -38.27
CA PRO A 584 21.21 -32.46 -39.49
C PRO A 584 19.79 -32.25 -40.00
N LEU A 585 18.79 -32.17 -39.10
CA LEU A 585 17.39 -31.96 -39.49
C LEU A 585 17.18 -30.60 -40.17
N ARG A 586 17.89 -29.57 -39.72
CA ARG A 586 17.85 -28.25 -40.34
C ARG A 586 18.54 -28.24 -41.70
N LEU A 587 19.70 -28.90 -41.83
CA LEU A 587 20.39 -29.06 -43.11
C LEU A 587 19.56 -29.87 -44.12
N ALA A 588 18.77 -30.84 -43.64
CA ALA A 588 17.81 -31.60 -44.45
C ALA A 588 16.55 -30.81 -44.85
N GLY A 589 16.54 -29.48 -44.68
CA GLY A 589 15.46 -28.60 -45.13
C GLY A 589 14.25 -28.50 -44.20
N ARG A 590 14.24 -29.14 -43.02
CA ARG A 590 13.11 -28.98 -42.09
C ARG A 590 13.06 -27.56 -41.52
N SER A 591 11.85 -27.03 -41.38
CA SER A 591 11.61 -25.74 -40.74
C SER A 591 11.85 -25.81 -39.23
N TRP A 592 12.24 -24.69 -38.62
CA TRP A 592 12.42 -24.61 -37.17
C TRP A 592 11.15 -25.00 -36.40
N MET A 593 9.98 -24.58 -36.90
CA MET A 593 8.68 -24.95 -36.34
C MET A 593 8.57 -26.47 -36.14
N ARG A 594 8.90 -27.27 -37.15
CA ARG A 594 8.79 -28.74 -37.11
C ARG A 594 9.87 -29.40 -36.24
N ILE A 595 11.04 -28.80 -36.12
CA ILE A 595 12.13 -29.28 -35.24
C ILE A 595 11.77 -29.02 -33.77
N LEU A 596 11.16 -27.87 -33.48
CA LEU A 596 10.83 -27.40 -32.14
C LEU A 596 9.49 -27.91 -31.61
N GLN A 597 8.58 -28.33 -32.49
CA GLN A 597 7.20 -28.66 -32.14
C GLN A 597 7.10 -29.60 -30.93
N SER A 598 7.78 -30.73 -30.95
CA SER A 598 7.67 -31.75 -29.88
C SER A 598 8.17 -31.28 -28.51
N ARG A 599 9.12 -30.33 -28.45
CA ARG A 599 9.64 -29.83 -27.17
C ARG A 599 8.81 -28.66 -26.64
N VAL A 600 8.43 -27.75 -27.53
CA VAL A 600 7.59 -26.60 -27.19
C VAL A 600 6.21 -27.08 -26.73
N THR A 601 5.61 -28.08 -27.39
CA THR A 601 4.30 -28.60 -26.96
C THR A 601 4.32 -29.21 -25.56
N LYS A 602 5.40 -29.92 -25.19
CA LYS A 602 5.53 -30.48 -23.83
C LYS A 602 5.64 -29.38 -22.77
N GLU A 603 6.45 -28.36 -23.02
CA GLU A 603 6.58 -27.23 -22.08
C GLU A 603 5.30 -26.40 -22.01
N LEU A 604 4.61 -26.18 -23.13
CA LEU A 604 3.31 -25.51 -23.14
C LEU A 604 2.25 -26.29 -22.37
N LEU A 605 2.18 -27.62 -22.52
CA LEU A 605 1.24 -28.46 -21.76
C LEU A 605 1.49 -28.39 -20.24
N VAL A 606 2.76 -28.46 -19.83
CA VAL A 606 3.13 -28.29 -18.41
C VAL A 606 2.79 -26.87 -17.94
N GLY A 607 3.07 -25.85 -18.75
CA GLY A 607 2.71 -24.47 -18.46
C GLY A 607 1.21 -24.29 -18.26
N ILE A 608 0.39 -24.85 -19.16
CA ILE A 608 -1.08 -24.83 -19.05
C ILE A 608 -1.55 -25.53 -17.76
N LEU A 609 -0.98 -26.70 -17.43
CA LEU A 609 -1.31 -27.39 -16.18
C LEU A 609 -1.00 -26.54 -14.95
N LEU A 610 0.17 -25.88 -14.92
CA LEU A 610 0.56 -24.99 -13.83
C LEU A 610 -0.38 -23.77 -13.74
N VAL A 611 -0.80 -23.20 -14.87
CA VAL A 611 -1.79 -22.10 -14.89
C VAL A 611 -3.12 -22.57 -14.30
N ILE A 612 -3.61 -23.76 -14.67
CA ILE A 612 -4.85 -24.31 -14.11
C ILE A 612 -4.74 -24.46 -12.59
N ILE A 613 -3.63 -24.99 -12.08
CA ILE A 613 -3.39 -25.12 -10.62
C ILE A 613 -3.42 -23.75 -9.94
N VAL A 614 -2.74 -22.75 -10.51
CA VAL A 614 -2.70 -21.40 -9.93
C VAL A 614 -4.09 -20.75 -9.96
N VAL A 615 -4.83 -20.89 -11.07
CA VAL A 615 -6.19 -20.35 -11.20
C VAL A 615 -7.15 -20.99 -10.19
N MET A 616 -7.05 -22.31 -9.94
CA MET A 616 -7.87 -22.98 -8.92
C MET A 616 -7.60 -22.50 -7.49
N LEU A 617 -6.41 -21.96 -7.21
CA LEU A 617 -6.02 -21.43 -5.91
C LEU A 617 -6.34 -19.93 -5.75
N GLN A 618 -6.82 -19.26 -6.80
CA GLN A 618 -7.05 -17.81 -6.81
C GLN A 618 -8.53 -17.43 -6.79
N ARG A 619 -8.82 -16.20 -6.35
CA ARG A 619 -10.18 -15.65 -6.29
C ARG A 619 -10.75 -15.36 -7.70
N PRO A 620 -12.06 -15.57 -7.94
CA PRO A 620 -12.67 -15.47 -9.27
C PRO A 620 -12.54 -14.09 -9.94
N ASN A 621 -12.53 -13.01 -9.15
CA ASN A 621 -12.48 -11.64 -9.67
C ASN A 621 -11.13 -11.24 -10.31
N ALA A 622 -10.10 -12.10 -10.25
CA ALA A 622 -8.77 -11.83 -10.78
C ALA A 622 -8.35 -12.72 -11.97
N ILE A 623 -9.24 -13.57 -12.49
CA ILE A 623 -8.89 -14.56 -13.53
C ILE A 623 -8.38 -13.89 -14.82
N GLY A 624 -8.96 -12.74 -15.20
CA GLY A 624 -8.59 -12.05 -16.44
C GLY A 624 -7.11 -11.65 -16.53
N ILE A 625 -6.57 -11.00 -15.49
CA ILE A 625 -5.16 -10.55 -15.48
C ILE A 625 -4.18 -11.74 -15.40
N VAL A 626 -4.61 -12.81 -14.73
CA VAL A 626 -3.83 -14.05 -14.58
C VAL A 626 -3.70 -14.73 -15.94
N LEU A 627 -4.77 -14.76 -16.73
CA LEU A 627 -4.76 -15.28 -18.09
C LEU A 627 -3.88 -14.45 -19.03
N VAL A 628 -3.91 -13.11 -18.94
CA VAL A 628 -3.02 -12.24 -19.72
C VAL A 628 -1.54 -12.50 -19.37
N THR A 629 -1.23 -12.60 -18.08
CA THR A 629 0.12 -12.89 -17.59
C THR A 629 0.58 -14.30 -18.01
N ALA A 630 -0.31 -15.28 -17.92
CA ALA A 630 -0.07 -16.64 -18.39
C ALA A 630 0.16 -16.68 -19.90
N ALA A 631 -0.60 -15.94 -20.69
CA ALA A 631 -0.43 -15.84 -22.14
C ALA A 631 0.95 -15.28 -22.50
N TYR A 632 1.39 -14.21 -21.83
CA TYR A 632 2.76 -13.70 -21.95
C TYR A 632 3.79 -14.81 -21.66
N GLY A 633 3.62 -15.52 -20.55
CA GLY A 633 4.59 -16.54 -20.17
C GLY A 633 4.59 -17.78 -21.07
N LEU A 634 3.45 -18.14 -21.66
CA LEU A 634 3.37 -19.21 -22.66
C LEU A 634 3.95 -18.76 -24.01
N LEU A 635 3.88 -17.47 -24.36
CA LEU A 635 4.48 -16.92 -25.58
C LEU A 635 6.01 -16.81 -25.52
N ILE A 636 6.59 -16.54 -24.34
CA ILE A 636 8.04 -16.37 -24.23
C ILE A 636 8.82 -17.69 -24.39
N VAL A 637 8.19 -18.82 -24.06
CA VAL A 637 8.75 -20.17 -24.20
C VAL A 637 9.13 -20.49 -25.67
N PRO A 638 8.22 -20.45 -26.66
CA PRO A 638 8.56 -20.73 -28.05
C PRO A 638 9.58 -19.73 -28.62
N LEU A 639 9.48 -18.44 -28.27
CA LEU A 639 10.44 -17.42 -28.69
C LEU A 639 11.87 -17.70 -28.19
N SER A 640 11.99 -18.06 -26.92
CA SER A 640 13.27 -18.43 -26.30
C SER A 640 13.87 -19.67 -26.97
N HIS A 641 13.05 -20.67 -27.28
CA HIS A 641 13.49 -21.89 -27.98
C HIS A 641 13.95 -21.62 -29.41
N LEU A 642 13.27 -20.74 -30.14
CA LEU A 642 13.66 -20.31 -31.50
C LEU A 642 15.00 -19.57 -31.48
N PHE A 643 15.18 -18.64 -30.55
CA PHE A 643 16.42 -17.88 -30.40
C PHE A 643 17.59 -18.78 -30.01
N ALA A 644 17.42 -19.62 -28.99
CA ALA A 644 18.44 -20.53 -28.50
C ALA A 644 18.97 -21.48 -29.58
N VAL A 645 18.07 -21.98 -30.44
CA VAL A 645 18.45 -22.89 -31.53
C VAL A 645 19.12 -22.17 -32.68
N HIS A 646 18.67 -20.97 -33.06
CA HIS A 646 19.41 -20.14 -34.02
C HIS A 646 20.82 -19.85 -33.53
N TRP A 647 20.97 -19.51 -32.25
CA TRP A 647 22.26 -19.23 -31.66
C TRP A 647 23.17 -20.47 -31.67
N CYS A 648 22.67 -21.64 -31.27
CA CYS A 648 23.43 -22.89 -31.33
C CYS A 648 23.80 -23.27 -32.78
N PHE A 649 22.86 -23.15 -33.72
CA PHE A 649 23.08 -23.46 -35.13
C PHE A 649 24.16 -22.55 -35.74
N ASN A 650 24.08 -21.23 -35.52
CA ASN A 650 25.08 -20.28 -35.97
C ASN A 650 26.44 -20.52 -35.31
N GLY A 651 26.46 -20.91 -34.03
CA GLY A 651 27.69 -21.26 -33.31
C GLY A 651 28.38 -22.51 -33.85
N VAL A 652 27.63 -23.50 -34.33
CA VAL A 652 28.17 -24.69 -35.01
C VAL A 652 28.56 -24.36 -36.45
N SER A 653 27.76 -23.59 -37.17
CA SER A 653 28.03 -23.17 -38.56
C SER A 653 29.28 -22.29 -38.69
N LYS A 654 29.53 -21.40 -37.72
CA LYS A 654 30.74 -20.58 -37.64
C LYS A 654 31.99 -21.37 -37.19
N ARG A 655 31.83 -22.57 -36.65
CA ARG A 655 32.93 -23.54 -36.47
C ARG A 655 33.14 -24.30 -37.79
N ARG A 656 33.49 -23.59 -38.86
CA ARG A 656 34.02 -24.25 -40.06
C ARG A 656 35.48 -24.63 -39.80
N ILE A 657 35.67 -25.96 -39.79
CA ILE A 657 36.75 -26.79 -40.35
C ILE A 657 38.06 -26.07 -40.61
#